data_AF-A0A7I9VQL4-F1
#
_entry.id   AF-A0A7I9VQL4-F1
#
_cell.length_a   1.000
_cell.length_b   1.000
_cell.length_c   1.000
_cell.angle_alpha   90.00
_cell.angle_beta   90.00
_cell.angle_gamma   90.00
#
_symmetry.space_group_name_H-M   'P 1'
#
loop_
_entity.id
_entity.type
_entity.pdbx_description
1 polymer ?
#
loop_
_entity_poly.entity_id
_entity_poly.type
_entity_poly.pdbx_seq_one_letter_code
_entity_poly.pdbx_strand_id
1 'polypeptide(L)'
;MNGSKWIAALATLALAATGCQGAKGESSGTGGQDGVATQDAAGTPGPAGSQGPAGKDGKDGLPGISTGMVIGTVTSASASKAGVPVAGVTVSFDPDPGVTATTDADGNFGATVPVGVYTVTFTKNPGIAATSFSNISVIAGGKVCLEKALPYSPLALTLTGATSWAGLGKLVALGASTTGATGPVSYAWKLTAGPFKKGAAPALAVSPDGAQASFTTALLAEIIASGVVNNPPLDLPPRPSFVAISPGQAAKMSYTVSVTATDGTFSQTATATVGTLPFTPGLAETAPRGLPLVANDALAAHYAWQLASRPAGSAAALDLGGVRNPVFVPDVDGQYVLTNGATQLAVTVNGFVGLGKIADDGARHGCSNCHVPYFQPPKAKEWKNSAHGNHFFKFMHYEGDALVWNLDPVTLLPVPAPTANEGKVVSWSQPGRMTTFEFGMTGAEGTHYGANCVACHTTGYGGGANGGFDDVALATGWKFPTAAQLEAAFGGTASTPAPVFALWNAIPSELKGLVGMQCEACHGPMGEHAQNPINVTAAKGFFGVDSCAACHDRPTNHDRVALWRKSGHATLTNGEFGAMDVGVEASCSRCHAGQGHKLWADNGFGTSYVPPADENGTATLWGKGDVQPITCQACHDPHTTTLRLEGEAPLALLDGYTVEGMGTGASCMVCHNGRKKLPASPNGMGAHESSQTDVFVGVNAFFVNPSQPSAHLAVADTCVGCHMKVKSAVKDGTTPSNTNHTFAIDATRACQACHGAAASAEGLEEAFDASLAALWKAMGDKITGALPAVYNVVAQDPAGLGDAQAETHPKAVTLDQKPVSVKQVRSYHPYTLFVFGFATPIPDPFHAGLTTTELWIKTGDIDVSAPPAPIAVTPGTVASDGAVTADAEYTIATPLVAKGGVIAKACWNSVLLTNDKSKGLHNPDFAFDVLAASRAQVVALPATAPAGGF
;
A
#
# COMPACT_ATOMS: atom_id res chain seq x y z
N MET A 1 -36.69 3.25 2.73
CA MET A 1 -37.51 4.23 3.47
C MET A 1 -38.17 3.52 4.66
N ASN A 2 -38.40 4.25 5.75
CA ASN A 2 -39.10 3.96 7.03
C ASN A 2 -39.94 2.66 7.13
N GLY A 3 -40.01 1.96 8.27
CA GLY A 3 -39.43 2.20 9.61
C GLY A 3 -40.38 1.81 10.75
N SER A 4 -39.85 1.63 11.97
CA SER A 4 -40.59 1.30 13.23
C SER A 4 -41.14 -0.14 13.30
N LYS A 5 -41.33 -0.79 14.46
CA LYS A 5 -41.36 -0.38 15.89
C LYS A 5 -40.74 -1.50 16.75
N TRP A 6 -40.40 -1.23 18.01
CA TRP A 6 -40.82 -1.97 19.23
C TRP A 6 -40.35 -1.21 20.49
N ILE A 7 -41.25 -0.94 21.43
CA ILE A 7 -40.97 -0.41 22.77
C ILE A 7 -41.76 -1.25 23.80
N ALA A 8 -41.12 -1.40 24.97
CA ALA A 8 -41.46 -2.16 26.18
C ALA A 8 -42.93 -2.25 26.65
N ALA A 9 -43.21 -3.31 27.44
CA ALA A 9 -43.95 -3.21 28.69
C ALA A 9 -43.63 -4.36 29.69
N LEU A 10 -43.16 -3.96 30.87
CA LEU A 10 -43.21 -4.58 32.22
C LEU A 10 -43.89 -5.95 32.46
N ALA A 11 -43.19 -6.81 33.20
CA ALA A 11 -43.79 -7.65 34.25
C ALA A 11 -42.80 -7.85 35.42
N THR A 12 -43.23 -7.58 36.64
CA THR A 12 -42.45 -7.67 37.88
C THR A 12 -42.48 -9.07 38.49
N LEU A 13 -41.36 -9.52 39.06
CA LEU A 13 -41.35 -10.47 40.17
C LEU A 13 -40.46 -9.90 41.28
N ALA A 14 -40.99 -9.81 42.50
CA ALA A 14 -40.27 -9.28 43.65
C ALA A 14 -39.75 -10.41 44.54
N LEU A 15 -38.55 -10.26 45.11
CA LEU A 15 -38.19 -10.87 46.39
C LEU A 15 -37.12 -10.04 47.10
N ALA A 16 -37.40 -9.68 48.36
CA ALA A 16 -36.50 -9.21 49.43
C ALA A 16 -35.34 -8.25 49.09
N ALA A 17 -35.56 -6.95 49.31
CA ALA A 17 -34.51 -6.01 49.70
C ALA A 17 -35.03 -5.08 50.82
N THR A 18 -34.73 -5.41 52.08
CA THR A 18 -35.04 -4.56 53.24
C THR A 18 -33.82 -3.74 53.63
N GLY A 19 -33.68 -2.56 53.01
CA GLY A 19 -32.64 -1.59 53.33
C GLY A 19 -33.13 -0.17 53.06
N CYS A 20 -33.03 0.71 54.06
CA CYS A 20 -33.38 2.14 53.99
C CYS A 20 -34.83 2.52 53.64
N GLN A 21 -35.68 2.60 54.68
CA GLN A 21 -36.76 3.61 54.72
C GLN A 21 -36.54 4.55 55.92
N GLY A 22 -36.70 5.86 55.69
CA GLY A 22 -36.57 6.90 56.72
C GLY A 22 -37.42 8.12 56.35
N ALA A 23 -38.34 8.46 57.25
CA ALA A 23 -39.34 9.54 57.27
C ALA A 23 -39.30 10.66 56.19
N LYS A 24 -40.48 10.94 55.63
CA LYS A 24 -40.79 12.25 55.02
C LYS A 24 -40.88 13.32 56.13
N GLY A 25 -40.22 14.46 55.93
CA GLY A 25 -40.50 15.70 56.65
C GLY A 25 -41.35 16.63 55.79
N GLU A 26 -42.38 17.24 56.38
CA GLU A 26 -43.37 18.07 55.67
C GLU A 26 -42.85 19.49 55.39
N SER A 27 -43.17 20.02 54.22
CA SER A 27 -42.85 21.40 53.84
C SER A 27 -44.03 22.34 54.12
N SER A 28 -43.81 23.40 54.90
CA SER A 28 -44.67 24.58 54.95
C SER A 28 -43.83 25.85 55.11
N GLY A 29 -44.27 26.97 54.51
CA GLY A 29 -43.59 28.27 54.61
C GLY A 29 -43.35 28.94 53.25
N THR A 30 -44.17 29.94 52.94
CA THR A 30 -44.18 30.69 51.67
C THR A 30 -43.67 32.13 51.81
N GLY A 31 -42.95 32.65 50.80
CA GLY A 31 -43.12 34.02 50.28
C GLY A 31 -42.11 35.14 50.64
N GLY A 32 -41.78 35.98 49.64
CA GLY A 32 -41.13 37.32 49.72
C GLY A 32 -39.59 37.30 49.85
N GLN A 33 -38.74 37.95 49.04
CA GLN A 33 -38.71 39.34 48.48
C GLN A 33 -38.75 40.44 49.57
N ASP A 34 -37.93 41.50 49.57
CA ASP A 34 -36.78 41.96 48.77
C ASP A 34 -36.03 43.04 49.60
N GLY A 35 -34.85 43.54 49.17
CA GLY A 35 -34.52 44.97 49.37
C GLY A 35 -33.30 45.36 50.22
N VAL A 36 -32.44 46.20 49.61
CA VAL A 36 -31.23 46.87 50.15
C VAL A 36 -31.57 48.28 50.68
N ALA A 37 -30.91 48.78 51.73
CA ALA A 37 -30.73 50.24 51.97
C ALA A 37 -29.61 50.63 52.98
N THR A 38 -28.57 51.30 52.45
CA THR A 38 -27.83 52.51 52.91
C THR A 38 -27.48 52.85 54.38
N GLN A 39 -26.30 53.49 54.53
CA GLN A 39 -25.77 54.18 55.72
C GLN A 39 -26.31 55.62 55.90
N ASP A 40 -26.18 56.18 57.12
CA ASP A 40 -26.20 57.63 57.42
C ASP A 40 -25.30 57.97 58.66
N ALA A 41 -25.04 59.27 58.91
CA ALA A 41 -23.90 59.78 59.72
C ALA A 41 -24.22 61.13 60.44
N ALA A 42 -23.50 61.67 61.44
CA ALA A 42 -22.40 61.22 62.33
C ALA A 42 -22.19 62.23 63.51
N GLY A 43 -21.40 61.86 64.55
CA GLY A 43 -20.89 62.75 65.62
C GLY A 43 -21.17 62.24 67.05
N THR A 44 -20.35 62.45 68.09
CA THR A 44 -19.02 63.09 68.27
C THR A 44 -18.21 62.36 69.39
N PRO A 45 -16.88 62.56 69.55
CA PRO A 45 -16.03 61.71 70.40
C PRO A 45 -15.83 62.24 71.84
N GLY A 46 -15.75 61.32 72.82
CA GLY A 46 -15.21 61.56 74.17
C GLY A 46 -13.80 60.96 74.35
N PRO A 47 -12.99 61.45 75.30
CA PRO A 47 -11.56 61.12 75.40
C PRO A 47 -11.27 59.70 75.88
N ALA A 48 -10.10 59.18 75.49
CA ALA A 48 -9.73 57.78 75.65
C ALA A 48 -9.52 57.33 77.10
N GLY A 49 -10.24 56.27 77.48
CA GLY A 49 -9.87 55.39 78.60
C GLY A 49 -8.83 54.36 78.14
N SER A 50 -7.93 53.95 79.05
CA SER A 50 -6.79 53.07 78.75
C SER A 50 -7.19 51.75 78.08
N GLN A 51 -6.59 51.47 76.92
CA GLN A 51 -6.74 50.22 76.20
C GLN A 51 -6.14 49.06 77.00
N GLY A 52 -6.99 48.17 77.53
CA GLY A 52 -6.53 46.87 78.05
C GLY A 52 -5.91 46.05 76.91
N PRO A 53 -4.92 45.19 77.18
CA PRO A 53 -4.27 44.40 76.14
C PRO A 53 -5.31 43.55 75.41
N ALA A 54 -5.26 43.56 74.07
CA ALA A 54 -6.09 42.69 73.25
C ALA A 54 -5.89 41.24 73.69
N GLY A 55 -6.99 40.55 73.98
CA GLY A 55 -6.95 39.09 74.05
C GLY A 55 -6.40 38.58 72.73
N LYS A 56 -5.49 37.59 72.78
CA LYS A 56 -4.99 36.94 71.58
C LYS A 56 -6.19 36.45 70.77
N ASP A 57 -6.19 36.71 69.47
CA ASP A 57 -7.16 36.08 68.57
C ASP A 57 -7.17 34.58 68.88
N GLY A 58 -8.36 34.06 69.17
CA GLY A 58 -8.54 32.62 69.28
C GLY A 58 -8.09 32.03 67.95
N LYS A 59 -7.28 30.96 67.99
CA LYS A 59 -6.99 30.22 66.75
C LYS A 59 -8.32 29.91 66.08
N ASP A 60 -8.45 30.26 64.81
CA ASP A 60 -9.59 29.82 64.01
C ASP A 60 -9.76 28.32 64.25
N GLY A 61 -10.98 27.93 64.65
CA GLY A 61 -11.33 26.53 64.70
C GLY A 61 -11.09 25.94 63.31
N LEU A 62 -10.57 24.71 63.25
CA LEU A 62 -10.45 24.00 61.97
C LEU A 62 -11.79 24.13 61.22
N PRO A 63 -11.79 24.50 59.93
CA PRO A 63 -13.02 24.69 59.17
C PRO A 63 -13.94 23.50 59.38
N GLY A 64 -15.17 23.77 59.85
CA GLY A 64 -16.14 22.74 60.11
C GLY A 64 -16.50 22.04 58.81
N ILE A 65 -15.86 20.90 58.55
CA ILE A 65 -16.09 20.11 57.34
C ILE A 65 -17.51 19.58 57.43
N SER A 66 -18.44 20.23 56.74
CA SER A 66 -19.76 19.66 56.55
C SER A 66 -19.59 18.37 55.77
N THR A 67 -20.09 17.26 56.32
CA THR A 67 -20.02 15.94 55.69
C THR A 67 -21.41 15.43 55.32
N GLY A 68 -21.49 14.62 54.27
CA GLY A 68 -22.62 13.74 53.99
C GLY A 68 -22.17 12.29 53.96
N MET A 69 -23.11 11.38 53.76
CA MET A 69 -22.85 9.94 53.73
C MET A 69 -23.22 9.36 52.37
N VAL A 70 -22.31 8.59 51.76
CA VAL A 70 -22.58 7.78 50.58
C VAL A 70 -22.69 6.33 51.02
N ILE A 71 -23.83 5.70 50.74
CA ILE A 71 -24.15 4.31 51.07
C ILE A 71 -24.66 3.58 49.83
N GLY A 72 -24.73 2.25 49.87
CA GLY A 72 -25.43 1.45 48.85
C GLY A 72 -24.98 0.00 48.84
N THR A 73 -25.47 -0.79 47.90
CA THR A 73 -25.04 -2.18 47.70
C THR A 73 -24.34 -2.39 46.35
N VAL A 74 -23.39 -3.33 46.33
CA VAL A 74 -22.78 -3.85 45.11
C VAL A 74 -23.23 -5.29 44.91
N THR A 75 -23.88 -5.54 43.78
CA THR A 75 -24.31 -6.86 43.34
C THR A 75 -23.63 -7.25 42.03
N SER A 76 -23.59 -8.54 41.73
CA SER A 76 -23.03 -9.07 40.49
C SER A 76 -24.03 -8.89 39.35
N ALA A 77 -23.58 -8.29 38.24
CA ALA A 77 -24.30 -8.24 36.96
C ALA A 77 -23.98 -9.44 36.05
N SER A 78 -23.09 -10.34 36.47
CA SER A 78 -22.67 -11.51 35.67
C SER A 78 -23.80 -12.51 35.51
N ALA A 79 -24.03 -12.99 34.29
CA ALA A 79 -25.19 -13.83 33.95
C ALA A 79 -25.35 -15.11 34.80
N SER A 80 -24.25 -15.69 35.31
CA SER A 80 -24.29 -16.88 36.18
C SER A 80 -24.57 -16.58 37.67
N LYS A 81 -24.50 -15.32 38.09
CA LYS A 81 -24.71 -14.85 39.47
C LYS A 81 -25.37 -13.46 39.50
N ALA A 82 -26.39 -13.25 38.67
CA ALA A 82 -27.07 -11.96 38.59
C ALA A 82 -27.78 -11.63 39.93
N GLY A 83 -27.58 -10.42 40.44
CA GLY A 83 -28.19 -9.93 41.70
C GLY A 83 -27.56 -10.48 42.99
N VAL A 84 -26.55 -11.35 42.92
CA VAL A 84 -25.86 -11.86 44.12
C VAL A 84 -24.95 -10.76 44.68
N PRO A 85 -24.96 -10.49 46.00
CA PRO A 85 -24.06 -9.50 46.60
C PRO A 85 -22.57 -9.80 46.40
N VAL A 86 -21.76 -8.75 46.28
CA VAL A 86 -20.30 -8.87 46.12
C VAL A 86 -19.59 -8.20 47.28
N ALA A 87 -19.08 -9.01 48.19
CA ALA A 87 -18.26 -8.58 49.32
C ALA A 87 -16.83 -8.19 48.92
N GLY A 88 -16.18 -7.34 49.71
CA GLY A 88 -14.78 -6.97 49.54
C GLY A 88 -14.48 -6.07 48.34
N VAL A 89 -15.45 -5.28 47.88
CA VAL A 89 -15.28 -4.28 46.82
C VAL A 89 -14.85 -2.97 47.46
N THR A 90 -13.67 -2.48 47.12
CA THR A 90 -13.19 -1.16 47.55
C THR A 90 -13.93 -0.07 46.80
N VAL A 91 -14.47 0.90 47.53
CA VAL A 91 -15.13 2.09 47.01
C VAL A 91 -14.30 3.31 47.39
N SER A 92 -13.75 4.01 46.40
CA SER A 92 -12.93 5.22 46.59
C SER A 92 -13.63 6.46 46.02
N PHE A 93 -13.26 7.62 46.55
CA PHE A 93 -13.90 8.90 46.28
C PHE A 93 -12.87 9.91 45.79
N ASP A 94 -13.14 10.57 44.68
CA ASP A 94 -12.32 11.65 44.11
C ASP A 94 -13.17 12.94 44.14
N PRO A 95 -12.69 14.07 44.71
CA PRO A 95 -11.28 14.43 44.97
C PRO A 95 -10.67 14.02 46.33
N ASP A 96 -11.35 13.19 47.15
CA ASP A 96 -10.88 12.82 48.50
C ASP A 96 -10.37 11.35 48.61
N PRO A 97 -9.23 10.99 47.97
CA PRO A 97 -8.78 9.59 47.88
C PRO A 97 -8.39 8.97 49.23
N GLY A 98 -8.28 9.77 50.29
CA GLY A 98 -8.08 9.31 51.67
C GLY A 98 -9.35 8.73 52.31
N VAL A 99 -10.53 8.91 51.70
CA VAL A 99 -11.77 8.25 52.14
C VAL A 99 -12.04 7.04 51.25
N THR A 100 -12.21 5.89 51.88
CA THR A 100 -12.59 4.64 51.20
C THR A 100 -13.59 3.85 52.04
N ALA A 101 -14.52 3.16 51.39
CA ALA A 101 -15.31 2.08 51.99
C ALA A 101 -14.94 0.72 51.39
N THR A 102 -15.40 -0.36 52.00
CA THR A 102 -15.34 -1.71 51.44
C THR A 102 -16.67 -2.40 51.67
N THR A 103 -17.16 -3.17 50.68
CA THR A 103 -18.45 -3.86 50.83
C THR A 103 -18.39 -5.04 51.80
N ASP A 104 -19.44 -5.19 52.61
CA ASP A 104 -19.62 -6.30 53.54
C ASP A 104 -20.09 -7.60 52.85
N ALA A 105 -20.40 -8.64 53.64
CA ALA A 105 -20.86 -9.94 53.13
C ALA A 105 -22.16 -9.86 52.29
N ASP A 106 -23.03 -8.91 52.62
CA ASP A 106 -24.30 -8.63 51.95
C ASP A 106 -24.14 -7.55 50.87
N GLY A 107 -22.90 -7.20 50.52
CA GLY A 107 -22.55 -6.24 49.46
C GLY A 107 -22.75 -4.78 49.84
N ASN A 108 -23.14 -4.45 51.08
CA ASN A 108 -23.38 -3.08 51.49
C ASN A 108 -22.07 -2.33 51.75
N PHE A 109 -22.02 -1.04 51.44
CA PHE A 109 -20.95 -0.14 51.86
C PHE A 109 -21.51 1.18 52.41
N GLY A 110 -20.66 1.89 53.16
CA GLY A 110 -20.93 3.25 53.61
C GLY A 110 -19.64 4.03 53.87
N ALA A 111 -19.60 5.27 53.40
CA ALA A 111 -18.53 6.23 53.67
C ALA A 111 -19.12 7.58 54.08
N THR A 112 -18.46 8.27 55.01
CA THR A 112 -18.72 9.67 55.31
C THR A 112 -17.68 10.51 54.57
N VAL A 113 -18.11 11.38 53.67
CA VAL A 113 -17.26 12.25 52.85
C VAL A 113 -17.63 13.72 53.09
N PRO A 114 -16.73 14.68 52.82
CA PRO A 114 -17.07 16.10 52.77
C PRO A 114 -18.24 16.42 51.83
N VAL A 115 -18.80 17.63 51.96
CA VAL A 115 -19.76 18.17 50.99
C VAL A 115 -19.02 18.52 49.71
N GLY A 116 -19.49 17.98 48.59
CA GLY A 116 -18.81 18.09 47.30
C GLY A 116 -19.48 17.28 46.20
N VAL A 117 -18.91 17.33 45.00
CA VAL A 117 -19.32 16.49 43.86
C VAL A 117 -18.21 15.48 43.59
N TYR A 118 -18.55 14.20 43.68
CA TYR A 118 -17.59 13.11 43.66
C TYR A 118 -17.61 12.30 42.36
N THR A 119 -16.45 11.77 42.00
CA THR A 119 -16.34 10.54 41.23
C THR A 119 -16.12 9.37 42.19
N VAL A 120 -17.04 8.39 42.16
CA VAL A 120 -17.01 7.21 43.04
C VAL A 120 -16.57 6.00 42.23
N THR A 121 -15.47 5.35 42.64
CA THR A 121 -14.85 4.25 41.89
C THR A 121 -14.91 2.94 42.67
N PHE A 122 -15.45 1.90 42.04
CA PHE A 122 -15.61 0.55 42.58
C PHE A 122 -14.54 -0.39 42.01
N THR A 123 -13.74 -1.05 42.85
CA THR A 123 -12.64 -1.93 42.41
C THR A 123 -12.53 -3.18 43.29
N LYS A 124 -12.27 -4.34 42.68
CA LYS A 124 -11.92 -5.59 43.39
C LYS A 124 -11.03 -6.46 42.51
N ASN A 125 -9.81 -6.79 42.92
CA ASN A 125 -8.87 -7.55 42.10
C ASN A 125 -8.52 -8.92 42.72
N PRO A 126 -8.77 -10.06 42.04
CA PRO A 126 -9.66 -10.22 40.89
C PRO A 126 -11.14 -10.08 41.29
N GLY A 127 -12.02 -9.76 40.34
CA GLY A 127 -13.43 -9.55 40.62
C GLY A 127 -14.09 -8.51 39.71
N ILE A 128 -13.85 -7.24 40.02
CA ILE A 128 -14.49 -6.06 39.44
C ILE A 128 -13.39 -5.11 38.97
N ALA A 129 -13.32 -4.85 37.67
CA ALA A 129 -12.46 -3.83 37.10
C ALA A 129 -12.90 -2.43 37.59
N ALA A 130 -11.93 -1.52 37.78
CA ALA A 130 -12.19 -0.18 38.31
C ALA A 130 -13.29 0.54 37.51
N THR A 131 -14.46 0.70 38.13
CA THR A 131 -15.67 1.25 37.50
C THR A 131 -16.08 2.53 38.21
N SER A 132 -16.04 3.65 37.50
CA SER A 132 -16.24 4.99 38.07
C SER A 132 -17.62 5.58 37.71
N PHE A 133 -18.21 6.31 38.65
CA PHE A 133 -19.43 7.08 38.45
C PHE A 133 -19.22 8.52 38.95
N SER A 134 -19.21 9.48 38.04
CA SER A 134 -19.02 10.91 38.32
C SER A 134 -20.33 11.63 38.62
N ASN A 135 -20.24 12.90 39.03
CA ASN A 135 -21.35 13.80 39.35
C ASN A 135 -22.19 13.37 40.56
N ILE A 136 -21.60 12.67 41.52
CA ILE A 136 -22.27 12.27 42.76
C ILE A 136 -22.24 13.43 43.75
N SER A 137 -23.31 14.23 43.79
CA SER A 137 -23.43 15.38 44.69
C SER A 137 -23.78 14.96 46.12
N VAL A 138 -22.94 15.34 47.08
CA VAL A 138 -23.10 15.07 48.51
C VAL A 138 -23.31 16.39 49.25
N ILE A 139 -24.43 16.49 50.00
CA ILE A 139 -24.83 17.68 50.75
C ILE A 139 -24.74 17.45 52.28
N ALA A 140 -24.68 18.54 53.06
CA ALA A 140 -24.45 18.50 54.50
C ALA A 140 -25.53 17.68 55.23
N GLY A 141 -25.13 16.65 55.98
CA GLY A 141 -26.03 15.72 56.66
C GLY A 141 -26.87 14.82 55.72
N GLY A 142 -26.72 14.98 54.40
CA GLY A 142 -27.44 14.21 53.40
C GLY A 142 -26.94 12.77 53.28
N LYS A 143 -27.82 11.89 52.77
CA LYS A 143 -27.48 10.52 52.40
C LYS A 143 -27.67 10.33 50.90
N VAL A 144 -26.66 9.78 50.24
CA VAL A 144 -26.69 9.42 48.81
C VAL A 144 -26.62 7.91 48.70
N CYS A 145 -27.63 7.29 48.06
CA CYS A 145 -27.67 5.85 47.85
C CYS A 145 -27.16 5.49 46.44
N LEU A 146 -26.23 4.54 46.36
CA LEU A 146 -25.58 4.08 45.13
C LEU A 146 -25.67 2.56 45.00
N GLU A 147 -26.83 2.08 44.55
CA GLU A 147 -27.03 0.67 44.19
C GLU A 147 -26.37 0.36 42.85
N LYS A 148 -25.46 -0.61 42.80
CA LYS A 148 -24.67 -0.95 41.60
C LYS A 148 -24.62 -2.45 41.34
N ALA A 149 -25.23 -2.87 40.23
CA ALA A 149 -24.95 -4.18 39.63
C ALA A 149 -23.70 -4.04 38.72
N LEU A 150 -22.60 -4.71 39.07
CA LEU A 150 -21.32 -4.63 38.37
C LEU A 150 -20.88 -6.00 37.85
N PRO A 151 -20.25 -6.11 36.66
CA PRO A 151 -19.66 -7.37 36.20
C PRO A 151 -18.65 -7.92 37.21
N TYR A 152 -18.82 -9.18 37.61
CA TYR A 152 -18.02 -9.83 38.65
C TYR A 152 -17.56 -11.23 38.24
N SER A 153 -16.25 -11.50 38.31
CA SER A 153 -15.68 -12.85 38.25
C SER A 153 -14.49 -12.96 39.19
N PRO A 154 -14.54 -13.80 40.25
CA PRO A 154 -13.37 -14.09 41.08
C PRO A 154 -12.34 -14.93 40.32
N LEU A 155 -12.81 -15.74 39.35
CA LEU A 155 -11.96 -16.45 38.41
C LEU A 155 -11.21 -15.43 37.54
N ALA A 156 -9.89 -15.49 37.58
CA ALA A 156 -8.98 -14.82 36.66
C ALA A 156 -8.18 -15.86 35.88
N LEU A 157 -7.83 -15.54 34.63
CA LEU A 157 -7.19 -16.43 33.68
C LEU A 157 -5.98 -15.72 33.06
N THR A 158 -4.82 -16.36 33.10
CA THR A 158 -3.57 -15.90 32.47
C THR A 158 -3.18 -16.89 31.38
N LEU A 159 -2.86 -16.38 30.18
CA LEU A 159 -2.34 -17.15 29.05
C LEU A 159 -0.83 -16.88 28.94
N THR A 160 -0.03 -17.93 28.78
CA THR A 160 1.43 -17.90 28.62
C THR A 160 1.86 -18.66 27.37
N GLY A 161 3.10 -18.41 26.89
CA GLY A 161 3.67 -19.07 25.71
C GLY A 161 3.33 -18.44 24.35
N ALA A 162 2.44 -17.43 24.32
CA ALA A 162 2.27 -16.60 23.13
C ALA A 162 3.50 -15.71 22.89
N THR A 163 3.93 -15.60 21.63
CA THR A 163 5.10 -14.84 21.20
C THR A 163 4.79 -13.99 19.96
N SER A 164 5.42 -12.83 19.83
CA SER A 164 5.37 -12.01 18.62
C SER A 164 5.98 -12.71 17.40
N TRP A 165 6.87 -13.70 17.62
CA TRP A 165 7.51 -14.48 16.59
C TRP A 165 7.85 -15.90 17.12
N ALA A 166 7.28 -16.92 16.49
CA ALA A 166 7.50 -18.33 16.78
C ALA A 166 8.36 -19.05 15.73
N GLY A 167 8.50 -18.48 14.53
CA GLY A 167 9.12 -19.11 13.37
C GLY A 167 8.13 -19.87 12.48
N LEU A 168 8.61 -20.33 11.32
CA LEU A 168 7.89 -21.19 10.37
C LEU A 168 8.15 -22.67 10.71
N GLY A 169 7.13 -23.53 10.62
CA GLY A 169 7.30 -24.96 10.91
C GLY A 169 7.69 -25.28 12.35
N LYS A 170 7.41 -24.38 13.31
CA LYS A 170 7.83 -24.50 14.73
C LYS A 170 6.69 -24.85 15.65
N LEU A 171 6.99 -25.69 16.65
CA LEU A 171 6.06 -26.03 17.71
C LEU A 171 5.88 -24.85 18.67
N VAL A 172 4.66 -24.38 18.80
CA VAL A 172 4.24 -23.37 19.78
C VAL A 172 3.67 -24.10 20.99
N ALA A 173 4.27 -23.89 22.16
CA ALA A 173 3.75 -24.38 23.44
C ALA A 173 3.02 -23.25 24.18
N LEU A 174 1.80 -23.52 24.63
CA LEU A 174 0.90 -22.57 25.28
C LEU A 174 0.52 -23.10 26.66
N GLY A 175 0.41 -22.21 27.65
CA GLY A 175 -0.06 -22.51 28.99
C GLY A 175 -1.21 -21.61 29.41
N ALA A 176 -2.10 -22.13 30.23
CA ALA A 176 -3.15 -21.38 30.91
C ALA A 176 -3.07 -21.65 32.42
N SER A 177 -3.21 -20.60 33.21
CA SER A 177 -3.32 -20.70 34.67
C SER A 177 -4.45 -19.84 35.18
N THR A 178 -5.12 -20.30 36.25
CA THR A 178 -6.24 -19.59 36.87
C THR A 178 -6.02 -19.33 38.34
N THR A 179 -6.56 -18.21 38.82
CA THR A 179 -6.64 -17.87 40.25
C THR A 179 -8.08 -17.51 40.62
N GLY A 180 -8.44 -17.65 41.90
CA GLY A 180 -9.79 -17.31 42.39
C GLY A 180 -10.93 -18.22 41.89
N ALA A 181 -10.60 -19.42 41.37
CA ALA A 181 -11.58 -20.43 41.03
C ALA A 181 -12.36 -20.92 42.27
N THR A 182 -13.66 -21.13 42.08
CA THR A 182 -14.60 -21.59 43.12
C THR A 182 -14.91 -23.09 43.05
N GLY A 183 -14.38 -23.78 42.04
CA GLY A 183 -14.53 -25.21 41.80
C GLY A 183 -13.43 -25.75 40.86
N PRO A 184 -13.50 -27.04 40.46
CA PRO A 184 -12.57 -27.64 39.50
C PRO A 184 -12.60 -26.92 38.16
N VAL A 185 -11.44 -26.52 37.65
CA VAL A 185 -11.33 -25.75 36.40
C VAL A 185 -11.18 -26.69 35.20
N SER A 186 -11.92 -26.39 34.14
CA SER A 186 -11.77 -26.99 32.80
C SER A 186 -11.39 -25.92 31.77
N TYR A 187 -10.63 -26.33 30.76
CA TYR A 187 -10.07 -25.45 29.74
C TYR A 187 -10.53 -25.87 28.33
N ALA A 188 -10.90 -24.90 27.50
CA ALA A 188 -11.25 -25.10 26.10
C ALA A 188 -10.38 -24.18 25.21
N TRP A 189 -9.51 -24.79 24.41
CA TRP A 189 -8.59 -24.09 23.51
C TRP A 189 -9.13 -24.04 22.07
N LYS A 190 -8.84 -22.94 21.36
CA LYS A 190 -9.21 -22.77 19.95
C LYS A 190 -8.26 -21.82 19.22
N LEU A 191 -7.94 -22.14 17.97
CA LEU A 191 -7.44 -21.17 16.99
C LEU A 191 -8.65 -20.46 16.36
N THR A 192 -8.81 -19.17 16.62
CA THR A 192 -9.95 -18.37 16.16
C THR A 192 -9.67 -17.67 14.83
N ALA A 193 -8.40 -17.39 14.54
CA ALA A 193 -7.91 -16.92 13.25
C ALA A 193 -6.47 -17.42 13.00
N GLY A 194 -6.01 -17.34 11.76
CA GLY A 194 -4.63 -17.67 11.38
C GLY A 194 -4.44 -17.75 9.87
N PRO A 195 -3.22 -18.03 9.39
CA PRO A 195 -2.88 -18.15 7.97
C PRO A 195 -3.34 -19.49 7.36
N PHE A 196 -4.62 -19.80 7.55
CA PHE A 196 -5.26 -21.01 7.04
C PHE A 196 -6.64 -20.67 6.45
N LYS A 197 -7.06 -21.47 5.46
CA LYS A 197 -8.40 -21.35 4.87
C LYS A 197 -9.47 -21.56 5.95
N LYS A 198 -10.57 -20.80 5.91
CA LYS A 198 -11.67 -20.94 6.87
C LYS A 198 -12.15 -22.40 6.94
N GLY A 199 -12.07 -23.00 8.14
CA GLY A 199 -12.41 -24.41 8.38
C GLY A 199 -11.22 -25.39 8.33
N ALA A 200 -10.03 -24.94 7.95
CA ALA A 200 -8.80 -25.73 7.89
C ALA A 200 -7.77 -25.30 8.96
N ALA A 201 -8.24 -24.96 10.16
CA ALA A 201 -7.35 -24.61 11.28
C ALA A 201 -6.53 -25.84 11.72
N PRO A 202 -5.23 -25.68 12.06
CA PRO A 202 -4.45 -26.75 12.68
C PRO A 202 -5.12 -27.31 13.93
N ALA A 203 -5.02 -28.63 14.13
CA ALA A 203 -5.44 -29.26 15.37
C ALA A 203 -4.52 -28.83 16.53
N LEU A 204 -5.13 -28.53 17.68
CA LEU A 204 -4.41 -28.25 18.92
C LEU A 204 -4.23 -29.56 19.69
N ALA A 205 -2.99 -29.90 20.02
CA ALA A 205 -2.68 -30.97 20.97
C ALA A 205 -2.79 -30.42 22.39
N VAL A 206 -3.78 -30.88 23.15
CA VAL A 206 -4.12 -30.39 24.50
C VAL A 206 -3.67 -31.42 25.55
N SER A 207 -3.14 -30.95 26.68
CA SER A 207 -2.70 -31.82 27.79
C SER A 207 -3.88 -32.52 28.49
N PRO A 208 -3.65 -33.63 29.22
CA PRO A 208 -4.71 -34.35 29.93
C PRO A 208 -5.47 -33.52 31.00
N ASP A 209 -4.83 -32.49 31.55
CA ASP A 209 -5.43 -31.53 32.50
C ASP A 209 -6.09 -30.31 31.82
N GLY A 210 -5.99 -30.22 30.49
CA GLY A 210 -6.47 -29.10 29.68
C GLY A 210 -5.65 -27.80 29.79
N ALA A 211 -4.74 -27.68 30.76
CA ALA A 211 -4.07 -26.43 31.09
C ALA A 211 -2.99 -26.02 30.07
N GLN A 212 -2.54 -26.95 29.22
CA GLN A 212 -1.54 -26.70 28.18
C GLN A 212 -2.10 -27.08 26.80
N ALA A 213 -1.67 -26.35 25.78
CA ALA A 213 -1.96 -26.66 24.39
C ALA A 213 -0.74 -26.42 23.50
N SER A 214 -0.69 -27.08 22.34
CA SER A 214 0.35 -26.83 21.35
C SER A 214 -0.15 -27.03 19.92
N PHE A 215 0.51 -26.34 18.99
CA PHE A 215 0.32 -26.51 17.54
C PHE A 215 1.63 -26.18 16.82
N THR A 216 1.78 -26.62 15.58
CA THR A 216 2.92 -26.24 14.73
C THR A 216 2.51 -25.10 13.79
N THR A 217 3.36 -24.08 13.66
CA THR A 217 3.16 -23.01 12.67
C THR A 217 3.36 -23.55 11.24
N ALA A 218 2.60 -23.00 10.29
CA ALA A 218 2.71 -23.38 8.89
C ALA A 218 4.06 -22.94 8.27
N LEU A 219 4.49 -23.64 7.22
CA LEU A 219 5.57 -23.22 6.32
C LEU A 219 5.10 -22.09 5.40
N LEU A 220 6.03 -21.25 4.90
CA LEU A 220 5.65 -20.11 4.06
C LEU A 220 4.86 -20.51 2.81
N ALA A 221 5.25 -21.62 2.17
CA ALA A 221 4.55 -22.17 1.01
C ALA A 221 3.10 -22.59 1.32
N GLU A 222 2.83 -23.10 2.53
CA GLU A 222 1.48 -23.47 2.99
C GLU A 222 0.64 -22.22 3.26
N ILE A 223 1.26 -21.18 3.85
CA ILE A 223 0.62 -19.89 4.10
C ILE A 223 0.23 -19.22 2.77
N ILE A 224 1.09 -19.24 1.76
CA ILE A 224 0.79 -18.81 0.40
C ILE A 224 -0.32 -19.67 -0.22
N ALA A 225 -0.21 -21.00 -0.16
CA ALA A 225 -1.22 -21.92 -0.71
C ALA A 225 -2.60 -21.76 -0.04
N SER A 226 -2.67 -21.27 1.21
CA SER A 226 -3.93 -20.99 1.90
C SER A 226 -4.76 -19.87 1.26
N GLY A 227 -4.11 -18.99 0.49
CA GLY A 227 -4.72 -17.78 -0.10
C GLY A 227 -4.84 -16.59 0.86
N VAL A 228 -4.60 -16.76 2.16
CA VAL A 228 -4.79 -15.70 3.18
C VAL A 228 -3.84 -14.51 2.96
N VAL A 229 -2.63 -14.78 2.49
CA VAL A 229 -1.63 -13.77 2.11
C VAL A 229 -1.55 -13.53 0.59
N ASN A 230 -2.50 -14.03 -0.20
CA ASN A 230 -2.47 -13.88 -1.66
C ASN A 230 -3.22 -12.65 -2.17
N ASN A 231 -3.85 -11.87 -1.27
CA ASN A 231 -4.55 -10.63 -1.62
C ASN A 231 -4.30 -9.54 -0.55
N PRO A 232 -3.38 -8.57 -0.77
CA PRO A 232 -2.43 -8.52 -1.87
C PRO A 232 -1.43 -9.68 -1.77
N PRO A 233 -0.85 -10.16 -2.88
CA PRO A 233 0.04 -11.31 -2.86
C PRO A 233 1.33 -11.05 -2.08
N LEU A 234 1.80 -12.08 -1.37
CA LEU A 234 3.18 -12.16 -0.93
C LEU A 234 4.05 -12.31 -2.18
N ASP A 235 4.71 -11.22 -2.52
CA ASP A 235 5.50 -11.05 -3.73
C ASP A 235 6.83 -11.80 -3.56
N LEU A 236 6.84 -13.08 -3.93
CA LEU A 236 8.07 -13.87 -4.02
C LEU A 236 8.70 -13.57 -5.39
N PRO A 237 9.88 -12.91 -5.46
CA PRO A 237 10.52 -12.66 -6.74
C PRO A 237 10.77 -13.99 -7.49
N PRO A 238 10.57 -14.06 -8.81
CA PRO A 238 10.84 -15.25 -9.60
C PRO A 238 12.35 -15.47 -9.86
N ARG A 239 13.20 -15.02 -8.92
CA ARG A 239 14.66 -15.12 -8.92
C ARG A 239 15.18 -15.35 -7.50
N PRO A 240 16.45 -15.74 -7.33
CA PRO A 240 17.12 -15.68 -6.03
C PRO A 240 17.00 -14.29 -5.38
N SER A 241 16.49 -14.22 -4.16
CA SER A 241 16.41 -12.99 -3.37
C SER A 241 16.21 -13.28 -1.89
N PHE A 242 16.30 -12.25 -1.05
CA PHE A 242 15.60 -12.26 0.24
C PHE A 242 14.16 -11.76 0.06
N VAL A 243 13.27 -12.12 0.99
CA VAL A 243 11.85 -11.76 0.97
C VAL A 243 11.57 -10.82 2.15
N ALA A 244 11.09 -9.61 1.85
CA ALA A 244 10.59 -8.69 2.86
C ALA A 244 9.16 -9.05 3.26
N ILE A 245 8.81 -8.87 4.54
CA ILE A 245 7.48 -9.15 5.08
C ILE A 245 6.89 -7.82 5.56
N SER A 246 5.87 -7.31 4.87
CA SER A 246 5.18 -6.08 5.27
C SER A 246 4.39 -6.27 6.59
N PRO A 247 4.08 -5.20 7.35
CA PRO A 247 3.30 -5.32 8.58
C PRO A 247 1.89 -5.91 8.34
N GLY A 248 1.32 -5.68 7.14
CA GLY A 248 0.05 -6.27 6.72
C GLY A 248 0.15 -7.77 6.43
N GLN A 249 1.28 -8.22 5.89
CA GLN A 249 1.59 -9.63 5.70
C GLN A 249 1.84 -10.32 7.06
N ALA A 250 2.73 -9.79 7.90
CA ALA A 250 3.02 -10.34 9.24
C ALA A 250 1.74 -10.53 10.09
N ALA A 251 0.83 -9.56 10.07
CA ALA A 251 -0.47 -9.67 10.75
C ALA A 251 -1.34 -10.81 10.20
N LYS A 252 -1.43 -10.98 8.88
CA LYS A 252 -2.16 -12.08 8.22
C LYS A 252 -1.49 -13.45 8.42
N MET A 253 -0.18 -13.45 8.62
CA MET A 253 0.64 -14.62 8.91
C MET A 253 0.60 -15.03 10.39
N SER A 254 -0.10 -14.28 11.25
CA SER A 254 -0.21 -14.54 12.69
C SER A 254 -1.46 -15.34 13.05
N TYR A 255 -1.37 -16.17 14.08
CA TYR A 255 -2.47 -16.95 14.64
C TYR A 255 -3.13 -16.18 15.80
N THR A 256 -4.46 -16.24 15.92
CA THR A 256 -5.17 -15.83 17.14
C THR A 256 -5.58 -17.08 17.91
N VAL A 257 -5.03 -17.22 19.11
CA VAL A 257 -5.34 -18.27 20.08
C VAL A 257 -6.36 -17.73 21.06
N SER A 258 -7.35 -18.55 21.45
CA SER A 258 -8.20 -18.31 22.61
C SER A 258 -8.21 -19.52 23.53
N VAL A 259 -8.15 -19.28 24.84
CA VAL A 259 -8.49 -20.28 25.86
C VAL A 259 -9.63 -19.75 26.72
N THR A 260 -10.66 -20.57 26.90
CA THR A 260 -11.74 -20.34 27.86
C THR A 260 -11.52 -21.27 29.05
N ALA A 261 -11.45 -20.72 30.27
CA ALA A 261 -11.41 -21.48 31.51
C ALA A 261 -12.74 -21.31 32.26
N THR A 262 -13.30 -22.39 32.79
CA THR A 262 -14.50 -22.35 33.63
C THR A 262 -14.40 -23.29 34.82
N ASP A 263 -14.86 -22.82 35.98
CA ASP A 263 -14.94 -23.57 37.25
C ASP A 263 -16.35 -24.13 37.51
N GLY A 264 -17.21 -24.12 36.48
CA GLY A 264 -18.63 -24.48 36.55
C GLY A 264 -19.56 -23.34 37.00
N THR A 265 -19.03 -22.25 37.57
CA THR A 265 -19.82 -21.08 38.02
C THR A 265 -19.47 -19.81 37.25
N PHE A 266 -18.20 -19.59 36.99
CA PHE A 266 -17.64 -18.47 36.24
C PHE A 266 -16.93 -19.00 35.00
N SER A 267 -16.81 -18.15 33.99
CA SER A 267 -16.12 -18.47 32.74
C SER A 267 -15.38 -17.24 32.27
N GLN A 268 -14.08 -17.39 32.00
CA GLN A 268 -13.21 -16.34 31.50
C GLN A 268 -12.56 -16.80 30.20
N THR A 269 -12.40 -15.89 29.25
CA THR A 269 -11.69 -16.16 28.00
C THR A 269 -10.52 -15.21 27.86
N ALA A 270 -9.33 -15.76 27.65
CA ALA A 270 -8.12 -15.01 27.30
C ALA A 270 -7.79 -15.28 25.82
N THR A 271 -7.38 -14.22 25.11
CA THR A 271 -6.90 -14.31 23.73
C THR A 271 -5.47 -13.79 23.62
N ALA A 272 -4.70 -14.36 22.71
CA ALA A 272 -3.36 -13.90 22.38
C ALA A 272 -3.05 -14.13 20.91
N THR A 273 -2.10 -13.35 20.38
CA THR A 273 -1.59 -13.50 19.01
C THR A 273 -0.25 -14.24 19.05
N VAL A 274 -0.05 -15.17 18.12
CA VAL A 274 1.23 -15.84 17.89
C VAL A 274 1.68 -15.55 16.45
N GLY A 275 2.76 -14.76 16.30
CA GLY A 275 3.31 -14.44 14.99
C GLY A 275 4.19 -15.56 14.43
N THR A 276 4.17 -15.78 13.12
CA THR A 276 5.06 -16.74 12.44
C THR A 276 6.37 -16.10 12.00
N LEU A 277 6.30 -14.91 11.45
CA LEU A 277 7.41 -14.03 11.11
C LEU A 277 7.03 -12.58 11.47
N PRO A 278 7.98 -11.78 11.98
CA PRO A 278 7.79 -10.35 12.23
C PRO A 278 7.78 -9.56 10.92
N PHE A 279 7.52 -8.25 11.04
CA PHE A 279 7.80 -7.29 9.97
C PHE A 279 9.30 -7.26 9.68
N THR A 280 9.68 -7.27 8.40
CA THR A 280 11.05 -7.03 7.94
C THR A 280 11.05 -5.92 6.88
N PRO A 281 11.73 -4.78 7.12
CA PRO A 281 11.88 -3.74 6.10
C PRO A 281 12.71 -4.22 4.91
N GLY A 282 12.59 -3.54 3.77
CA GLY A 282 13.16 -3.96 2.48
C GLY A 282 14.64 -4.36 2.54
N LEU A 283 14.94 -5.59 2.10
CA LEU A 283 16.24 -6.24 2.26
C LEU A 283 17.17 -5.94 1.06
N ALA A 284 17.58 -4.69 0.95
CA ALA A 284 18.31 -4.11 -0.17
C ALA A 284 19.83 -4.38 -0.17
N GLU A 285 20.23 -5.65 0.05
CA GLU A 285 21.60 -6.09 0.42
C GLU A 285 22.02 -5.78 1.87
N THR A 286 21.29 -4.93 2.60
CA THR A 286 21.45 -4.74 4.05
C THR A 286 20.25 -5.28 4.83
N ALA A 287 20.48 -5.71 6.06
CA ALA A 287 19.45 -6.27 6.92
C ALA A 287 19.67 -5.99 8.41
N PRO A 288 18.59 -5.89 9.22
CA PRO A 288 18.71 -5.68 10.66
C PRO A 288 19.14 -6.94 11.41
N ARG A 289 20.07 -6.77 12.35
CA ARG A 289 20.43 -7.82 13.34
C ARG A 289 19.20 -8.25 14.14
N GLY A 290 19.13 -9.55 14.44
CA GLY A 290 18.12 -10.13 15.33
C GLY A 290 16.75 -10.38 14.70
N LEU A 291 16.51 -10.00 13.44
CA LEU A 291 15.26 -10.33 12.72
C LEU A 291 15.47 -11.52 11.76
N PRO A 292 14.50 -12.44 11.63
CA PRO A 292 14.59 -13.55 10.69
C PRO A 292 14.58 -13.07 9.24
N LEU A 293 15.56 -13.49 8.47
CA LEU A 293 15.66 -13.26 7.04
C LEU A 293 15.22 -14.52 6.28
N VAL A 294 14.26 -14.33 5.38
CA VAL A 294 13.71 -15.38 4.53
C VAL A 294 14.41 -15.32 3.18
N ALA A 295 15.12 -16.38 2.77
CA ALA A 295 15.61 -16.48 1.40
C ALA A 295 14.51 -17.03 0.47
N ASN A 296 14.69 -16.86 -0.83
CA ASN A 296 13.84 -17.41 -1.87
C ASN A 296 14.72 -17.73 -3.08
N ASP A 297 14.50 -18.89 -3.69
CA ASP A 297 14.97 -19.21 -5.02
C ASP A 297 13.78 -19.83 -5.76
N ALA A 298 13.20 -19.09 -6.69
CA ALA A 298 11.99 -19.51 -7.38
C ALA A 298 12.26 -20.45 -8.57
N LEU A 299 13.52 -20.53 -9.02
CA LEU A 299 13.91 -21.19 -10.26
C LEU A 299 14.60 -22.54 -10.02
N ALA A 300 15.08 -22.79 -8.81
CA ALA A 300 15.70 -24.06 -8.46
C ALA A 300 14.71 -25.24 -8.48
N ALA A 301 15.05 -26.28 -9.23
CA ALA A 301 14.32 -27.55 -9.25
C ALA A 301 14.39 -28.31 -7.90
N HIS A 302 15.45 -28.06 -7.12
CA HIS A 302 15.70 -28.68 -5.81
C HIS A 302 16.29 -27.66 -4.83
N TYR A 303 16.01 -27.83 -3.54
CA TYR A 303 16.46 -26.92 -2.48
C TYR A 303 17.43 -27.63 -1.54
N ALA A 304 18.65 -27.12 -1.46
CA ALA A 304 19.72 -27.62 -0.62
C ALA A 304 20.53 -26.43 -0.07
N TRP A 305 19.83 -25.51 0.59
CA TRP A 305 20.42 -24.27 1.08
C TRP A 305 21.44 -24.52 2.19
N GLN A 306 22.51 -23.75 2.16
CA GLN A 306 23.56 -23.71 3.18
C GLN A 306 23.91 -22.27 3.52
N LEU A 307 24.28 -22.02 4.78
CA LEU A 307 24.93 -20.76 5.19
C LEU A 307 26.43 -20.94 4.97
N ALA A 308 26.91 -20.52 3.80
CA ALA A 308 28.28 -20.72 3.32
C ALA A 308 29.31 -19.89 4.12
N SER A 309 28.94 -18.68 4.54
CA SER A 309 29.77 -17.87 5.46
C SER A 309 28.92 -16.97 6.36
N ARG A 310 29.50 -16.56 7.49
CA ARG A 310 28.94 -15.64 8.50
C ARG A 310 30.07 -14.90 9.23
N PRO A 311 29.81 -13.76 9.89
CA PRO A 311 30.80 -13.02 10.65
C PRO A 311 31.41 -13.82 11.80
N ALA A 312 32.62 -13.45 12.23
CA ALA A 312 33.28 -14.08 13.37
C ALA A 312 32.46 -13.89 14.66
N GLY A 313 32.26 -14.97 15.42
CA GLY A 313 31.43 -14.97 16.63
C GLY A 313 29.94 -15.20 16.41
N SER A 314 29.46 -15.21 15.15
CA SER A 314 28.06 -15.53 14.83
C SER A 314 27.72 -17.00 15.11
N ALA A 315 26.65 -17.22 15.87
CA ALA A 315 26.02 -18.52 16.10
C ALA A 315 24.86 -18.80 15.12
N ALA A 316 24.39 -17.79 14.38
CA ALA A 316 23.31 -17.87 13.40
C ALA A 316 23.34 -19.15 12.55
N ALA A 317 22.27 -19.92 12.59
CA ALA A 317 22.11 -21.17 11.85
C ALA A 317 20.96 -21.06 10.84
N LEU A 318 21.07 -21.81 9.74
CA LEU A 318 20.02 -21.90 8.74
C LEU A 318 18.97 -22.92 9.16
N ASP A 319 17.72 -22.48 9.17
CA ASP A 319 16.53 -23.29 9.38
C ASP A 319 15.82 -23.56 8.05
N LEU A 320 15.11 -24.69 7.96
CA LEU A 320 14.36 -25.12 6.78
C LEU A 320 15.20 -25.19 5.47
N GLY A 321 16.51 -25.46 5.54
CA GLY A 321 17.41 -25.46 4.38
C GLY A 321 17.02 -26.36 3.19
N GLY A 322 16.18 -27.38 3.41
CA GLY A 322 15.63 -28.25 2.37
C GLY A 322 14.35 -27.74 1.67
N VAL A 323 13.92 -26.50 1.91
CA VAL A 323 12.70 -25.91 1.29
C VAL A 323 13.02 -24.64 0.50
N ARG A 324 12.10 -24.20 -0.35
CA ARG A 324 12.24 -22.99 -1.19
C ARG A 324 12.61 -21.74 -0.40
N ASN A 325 12.03 -21.60 0.78
CA ASN A 325 12.14 -20.43 1.64
C ASN A 325 12.74 -20.80 3.00
N PRO A 326 14.07 -21.00 3.09
CA PRO A 326 14.73 -21.20 4.36
C PRO A 326 14.79 -19.88 5.14
N VAL A 327 15.04 -19.97 6.44
CA VAL A 327 15.11 -18.81 7.34
C VAL A 327 16.38 -18.88 8.16
N PHE A 328 17.04 -17.74 8.37
CA PHE A 328 18.08 -17.63 9.40
C PHE A 328 17.92 -16.30 10.13
N VAL A 329 18.53 -16.21 11.31
CA VAL A 329 18.46 -15.02 12.15
C VAL A 329 19.90 -14.57 12.38
N PRO A 330 20.36 -13.48 11.77
CA PRO A 330 21.70 -12.98 11.98
C PRO A 330 21.81 -12.31 13.36
N ASP A 331 22.90 -12.58 14.05
CA ASP A 331 23.13 -12.24 15.45
C ASP A 331 24.34 -11.32 15.67
N VAL A 332 25.17 -11.11 14.64
CA VAL A 332 26.36 -10.26 14.64
C VAL A 332 26.32 -9.39 13.38
N ASP A 333 26.86 -8.17 13.45
CA ASP A 333 26.96 -7.30 12.27
C ASP A 333 28.03 -7.84 11.29
N GLY A 334 27.90 -7.50 10.00
CA GLY A 334 28.77 -7.95 8.91
C GLY A 334 28.09 -8.89 7.91
N GLN A 335 28.88 -9.45 6.98
CA GLN A 335 28.34 -10.19 5.83
C GLN A 335 28.02 -11.67 6.12
N TYR A 336 26.83 -12.08 5.68
CA TYR A 336 26.35 -13.46 5.62
C TYR A 336 26.16 -13.88 4.16
N VAL A 337 26.54 -15.10 3.81
CA VAL A 337 26.40 -15.65 2.46
C VAL A 337 25.69 -17.00 2.52
N LEU A 338 24.59 -17.12 1.76
CA LEU A 338 23.82 -18.33 1.57
C LEU A 338 24.04 -18.88 0.16
N THR A 339 23.99 -20.20 0.01
CA THR A 339 24.12 -20.87 -1.30
C THR A 339 23.07 -21.96 -1.49
N ASN A 340 22.52 -22.09 -2.70
CA ASN A 340 21.63 -23.16 -3.14
C ASN A 340 22.11 -23.72 -4.48
N GLY A 341 22.94 -24.77 -4.46
CA GLY A 341 23.63 -25.23 -5.66
C GLY A 341 24.56 -24.14 -6.23
N ALA A 342 24.25 -23.66 -7.44
CA ALA A 342 24.98 -22.55 -8.08
C ALA A 342 24.48 -21.15 -7.66
N THR A 343 23.27 -21.06 -7.08
CA THR A 343 22.73 -19.80 -6.56
C THR A 343 23.52 -19.34 -5.33
N GLN A 344 23.89 -18.06 -5.28
CA GLN A 344 24.47 -17.42 -4.09
C GLN A 344 23.67 -16.16 -3.74
N LEU A 345 23.40 -15.94 -2.46
CA LEU A 345 22.82 -14.71 -1.90
C LEU A 345 23.71 -14.17 -0.80
N ALA A 346 24.01 -12.88 -0.82
CA ALA A 346 24.79 -12.21 0.21
C ALA A 346 23.96 -11.08 0.85
N VAL A 347 24.14 -10.87 2.15
CA VAL A 347 23.52 -9.77 2.90
C VAL A 347 24.46 -9.24 3.96
N THR A 348 24.52 -7.92 4.11
CA THR A 348 25.34 -7.23 5.11
C THR A 348 24.45 -6.83 6.28
N VAL A 349 24.64 -7.44 7.43
CA VAL A 349 23.80 -7.21 8.61
C VAL A 349 24.35 -6.04 9.42
N ASN A 350 23.47 -5.17 9.87
CA ASN A 350 23.82 -3.94 10.59
C ASN A 350 22.80 -3.59 11.66
N GLY A 351 23.20 -2.70 12.57
CA GLY A 351 22.30 -1.90 13.40
C GLY A 351 21.90 -0.57 12.74
N PHE A 352 20.77 -0.01 13.16
CA PHE A 352 20.32 1.34 12.83
C PHE A 352 21.09 2.40 13.62
N VAL A 353 21.19 3.60 13.05
CA VAL A 353 21.86 4.76 13.68
C VAL A 353 20.92 5.96 13.78
N GLY A 354 19.99 6.07 12.84
CA GLY A 354 19.13 7.21 12.63
C GLY A 354 19.87 8.48 12.20
N LEU A 355 19.10 9.55 12.08
CA LEU A 355 19.57 10.92 11.95
C LEU A 355 19.93 11.53 13.31
N GLY A 356 19.61 10.84 14.41
CA GLY A 356 19.77 11.32 15.78
C GLY A 356 18.95 12.60 16.03
N LYS A 357 19.37 13.38 17.03
CA LYS A 357 18.77 14.70 17.26
C LYS A 357 19.12 15.64 16.11
N ILE A 358 18.22 15.80 15.15
CA ILE A 358 18.13 17.06 14.39
C ILE A 358 17.41 18.05 15.31
N ALA A 359 18.11 18.52 16.34
CA ALA A 359 17.62 19.62 17.14
C ALA A 359 17.76 20.93 16.35
N ASP A 360 16.83 21.86 16.54
CA ASP A 360 16.89 23.20 15.94
C ASP A 360 18.08 24.04 16.47
N ASP A 361 18.88 23.49 17.40
CA ASP A 361 20.15 24.04 17.90
C ASP A 361 21.36 23.83 16.96
N GLY A 362 21.22 23.00 15.92
CA GLY A 362 22.26 22.76 14.91
C GLY A 362 23.27 21.66 15.25
N ALA A 363 23.13 20.94 16.37
CA ALA A 363 23.88 19.72 16.62
C ALA A 363 23.51 18.65 15.57
N ARG A 364 24.53 18.11 14.88
CA ARG A 364 24.36 17.03 13.90
C ARG A 364 24.69 15.70 14.55
N HIS A 365 23.95 14.66 14.17
CA HIS A 365 24.14 13.29 14.63
C HIS A 365 23.85 12.28 13.49
N GLY A 366 24.32 11.04 13.65
CA GLY A 366 24.11 9.97 12.67
C GLY A 366 24.49 10.38 11.23
N CYS A 367 23.65 10.03 10.25
CA CYS A 367 23.92 10.32 8.83
C CYS A 367 24.08 11.83 8.54
N SER A 368 23.46 12.70 9.35
CA SER A 368 23.51 14.16 9.14
C SER A 368 24.90 14.76 9.36
N ASN A 369 25.80 14.05 10.05
CA ASN A 369 27.20 14.44 10.25
C ASN A 369 28.00 14.51 8.95
N CYS A 370 27.76 13.59 8.01
CA CYS A 370 28.56 13.44 6.80
C CYS A 370 27.80 13.86 5.54
N HIS A 371 26.50 13.54 5.43
CA HIS A 371 25.75 13.78 4.20
C HIS A 371 25.30 15.24 4.03
N VAL A 372 24.94 15.94 5.13
CA VAL A 372 24.50 17.35 5.06
C VAL A 372 25.64 18.34 4.79
N PRO A 373 26.86 18.20 5.35
CA PRO A 373 27.97 19.13 5.05
C PRO A 373 28.85 18.74 3.86
N TYR A 374 29.10 17.44 3.60
CA TYR A 374 30.22 17.04 2.74
C TYR A 374 29.81 16.23 1.50
N PHE A 375 28.96 15.21 1.63
CA PHE A 375 28.82 14.19 0.57
C PHE A 375 27.57 14.30 -0.30
N GLN A 376 26.39 14.56 0.26
CA GLN A 376 25.16 14.77 -0.54
C GLN A 376 24.24 15.87 0.01
N PRO A 377 24.69 17.14 0.11
CA PRO A 377 23.83 18.24 0.54
C PRO A 377 22.52 18.39 -0.26
N PRO A 378 22.46 18.19 -1.60
CA PRO A 378 21.23 18.27 -2.36
C PRO A 378 20.19 17.22 -1.95
N LYS A 379 20.54 15.92 -1.98
CA LYS A 379 19.58 14.84 -1.66
C LYS A 379 19.14 14.86 -0.19
N ALA A 380 20.00 15.26 0.74
CA ALA A 380 19.61 15.49 2.12
C ALA A 380 18.65 16.68 2.27
N LYS A 381 18.85 17.77 1.51
CA LYS A 381 17.94 18.93 1.47
C LYS A 381 16.60 18.57 0.81
N GLU A 382 16.62 17.85 -0.29
CA GLU A 382 15.44 17.33 -0.99
C GLU A 382 14.61 16.47 -0.04
N TRP A 383 15.19 15.44 0.60
CA TRP A 383 14.47 14.57 1.53
C TRP A 383 13.86 15.35 2.71
N LYS A 384 14.57 16.36 3.23
CA LYS A 384 14.06 17.25 4.28
C LYS A 384 12.86 18.11 3.82
N ASN A 385 12.66 18.18 2.50
CA ASN A 385 11.58 18.86 1.80
C ASN A 385 10.57 17.87 1.16
N SER A 386 10.64 16.58 1.49
CA SER A 386 9.67 15.55 1.07
C SER A 386 8.68 15.21 2.18
N ALA A 387 7.58 14.55 1.82
CA ALA A 387 6.61 14.03 2.79
C ALA A 387 7.18 12.92 3.69
N HIS A 388 8.36 12.36 3.38
CA HIS A 388 9.06 11.40 4.24
C HIS A 388 9.88 12.11 5.34
N GLY A 389 10.55 13.22 5.02
CA GLY A 389 11.31 14.01 5.98
C GLY A 389 10.50 15.03 6.78
N ASN A 390 9.41 15.57 6.21
CA ASN A 390 8.47 16.45 6.92
C ASN A 390 7.05 16.30 6.35
N HIS A 391 6.11 15.92 7.20
CA HIS A 391 4.72 15.60 6.83
C HIS A 391 4.01 16.77 6.12
N PHE A 392 4.34 18.01 6.47
CA PHE A 392 3.69 19.21 5.93
C PHE A 392 3.90 19.44 4.43
N PHE A 393 4.92 18.82 3.79
CA PHE A 393 5.12 18.97 2.33
C PHE A 393 4.02 18.32 1.47
N LYS A 394 3.07 17.60 2.07
CA LYS A 394 1.81 17.22 1.41
C LYS A 394 0.92 18.43 1.09
N PHE A 395 1.05 19.51 1.86
CA PHE A 395 0.14 20.67 1.86
C PHE A 395 0.87 21.99 1.63
N MET A 396 2.21 21.97 1.55
CA MET A 396 3.06 23.14 1.53
C MET A 396 4.31 22.93 0.67
N HIS A 397 4.92 24.02 0.20
CA HIS A 397 6.21 24.03 -0.48
C HIS A 397 7.04 25.25 -0.04
N TYR A 398 8.27 25.37 -0.54
CA TYR A 398 9.15 26.51 -0.27
C TYR A 398 9.08 27.55 -1.39
N GLU A 399 8.75 28.79 -1.04
CA GLU A 399 9.02 29.98 -1.85
C GLU A 399 10.23 30.71 -1.24
N GLY A 400 11.40 30.55 -1.86
CA GLY A 400 12.66 30.94 -1.23
C GLY A 400 12.92 30.13 0.06
N ASP A 401 13.02 30.82 1.19
CA ASP A 401 13.15 30.20 2.52
C ASP A 401 11.82 30.12 3.29
N ALA A 402 10.72 30.68 2.75
CA ALA A 402 9.41 30.68 3.40
C ALA A 402 8.59 29.44 3.03
N LEU A 403 7.98 28.79 4.03
CA LEU A 403 7.07 27.67 3.81
C LEU A 403 5.66 28.20 3.55
N VAL A 404 5.14 28.02 2.33
CA VAL A 404 3.83 28.51 1.89
C VAL A 404 2.87 27.35 1.63
N TRP A 405 1.56 27.60 1.73
CA TRP A 405 0.55 26.57 1.45
C TRP A 405 0.46 26.30 -0.06
N ASN A 406 0.37 25.02 -0.43
CA ASN A 406 -0.04 24.61 -1.76
C ASN A 406 -1.46 25.14 -2.00
N LEU A 407 -1.71 25.69 -3.18
CA LEU A 407 -3.05 26.15 -3.57
C LEU A 407 -3.77 25.05 -4.35
N ASP A 408 -5.07 24.90 -4.11
CA ASP A 408 -5.93 24.08 -4.94
C ASP A 408 -6.04 24.74 -6.34
N PRO A 409 -5.76 24.03 -7.44
CA PRO A 409 -5.61 24.64 -8.76
C PRO A 409 -6.91 25.14 -9.38
N VAL A 410 -8.07 24.81 -8.80
CA VAL A 410 -9.40 25.22 -9.29
C VAL A 410 -9.95 26.41 -8.50
N THR A 411 -9.75 26.41 -7.18
CA THR A 411 -10.28 27.42 -6.26
C THR A 411 -9.25 28.50 -5.89
N LEU A 412 -7.96 28.25 -6.12
CA LEU A 412 -6.82 29.07 -5.71
C LEU A 412 -6.75 29.33 -4.19
N LEU A 413 -7.42 28.49 -3.40
CA LEU A 413 -7.39 28.52 -1.94
C LEU A 413 -6.31 27.57 -1.39
N PRO A 414 -5.71 27.84 -0.22
CA PRO A 414 -4.82 26.90 0.45
C PRO A 414 -5.45 25.51 0.60
N VAL A 415 -4.76 24.47 0.12
CA VAL A 415 -5.12 23.07 0.35
C VAL A 415 -5.06 22.82 1.86
N PRO A 416 -6.20 22.54 2.53
CA PRO A 416 -6.18 22.33 3.98
C PRO A 416 -5.37 21.08 4.32
N ALA A 417 -4.57 21.15 5.38
CA ALA A 417 -4.14 19.93 6.06
C ALA A 417 -5.40 19.21 6.57
N PRO A 418 -5.74 18.00 6.06
CA PRO A 418 -6.89 17.27 6.53
C PRO A 418 -6.60 16.77 7.93
N THR A 419 -7.50 17.08 8.87
CA THR A 419 -7.56 16.33 10.12
C THR A 419 -8.45 15.10 9.91
N ALA A 420 -8.50 14.18 10.89
CA ALA A 420 -9.28 12.94 10.82
C ALA A 420 -10.81 13.11 10.62
N ASN A 421 -11.32 14.34 10.52
CA ASN A 421 -12.72 14.65 10.28
C ASN A 421 -12.89 15.42 8.95
N GLU A 422 -13.58 14.83 7.97
CA GLU A 422 -14.01 15.54 6.76
C GLU A 422 -14.77 16.82 7.12
N GLY A 423 -14.45 17.93 6.44
CA GLY A 423 -15.09 19.23 6.65
C GLY A 423 -14.56 20.07 7.83
N LYS A 424 -13.57 19.60 8.61
CA LYS A 424 -12.89 20.43 9.63
C LYS A 424 -11.50 20.88 9.18
N VAL A 425 -11.45 22.07 8.59
CA VAL A 425 -10.20 22.80 8.33
C VAL A 425 -9.62 23.31 9.64
N VAL A 426 -8.37 22.95 9.92
CA VAL A 426 -7.60 23.50 11.04
C VAL A 426 -6.34 24.15 10.49
N SER A 427 -6.40 25.45 10.20
CA SER A 427 -5.26 26.23 9.73
C SER A 427 -4.31 26.52 10.88
N TRP A 428 -3.26 25.71 11.05
CA TRP A 428 -2.20 26.02 12.01
C TRP A 428 -1.43 27.24 11.50
N SER A 429 -1.37 28.31 12.29
CA SER A 429 -0.76 29.60 11.91
C SER A 429 0.77 29.58 11.84
N GLN A 430 1.40 28.47 12.28
CA GLN A 430 2.84 28.22 12.30
C GLN A 430 3.12 26.71 12.08
N PRO A 431 3.09 26.20 10.83
CA PRO A 431 3.47 24.82 10.54
C PRO A 431 5.01 24.66 10.63
N GLY A 432 5.49 24.26 11.80
CA GLY A 432 6.88 23.85 12.00
C GLY A 432 7.20 22.53 11.25
N ARG A 433 8.49 22.21 11.10
CA ARG A 433 8.90 20.90 10.55
C ARG A 433 8.43 19.80 11.51
N MET A 434 7.75 18.78 10.98
CA MET A 434 7.14 17.74 11.81
C MET A 434 7.17 16.39 11.10
N THR A 435 7.61 15.34 11.81
CA THR A 435 7.52 13.97 11.27
C THR A 435 6.08 13.44 11.35
N THR A 436 5.72 12.44 10.55
CA THR A 436 4.38 11.82 10.64
C THR A 436 4.09 11.20 12.02
N PHE A 437 5.12 10.76 12.74
CA PHE A 437 4.96 10.27 14.11
C PHE A 437 4.70 11.38 15.11
N GLU A 438 5.45 12.47 15.04
CA GLU A 438 5.20 13.67 15.83
C GLU A 438 3.80 14.25 15.55
N PHE A 439 3.39 14.31 14.28
CA PHE A 439 2.05 14.75 13.87
C PHE A 439 0.95 13.90 14.54
N GLY A 440 1.09 12.57 14.55
CA GLY A 440 0.21 11.68 15.31
C GLY A 440 0.21 11.93 16.83
N MET A 441 1.38 12.19 17.43
CA MET A 441 1.54 12.48 18.86
C MET A 441 1.02 13.86 19.30
N THR A 442 0.65 14.74 18.37
CA THR A 442 -0.02 16.03 18.66
C THR A 442 -1.56 15.98 18.59
N GLY A 443 -2.15 14.84 18.21
CA GLY A 443 -3.61 14.68 18.10
C GLY A 443 -4.21 15.15 16.77
N ALA A 444 -3.39 15.60 15.82
CA ALA A 444 -3.84 16.06 14.50
C ALA A 444 -4.49 14.92 13.68
N GLU A 445 -3.94 13.71 13.80
CA GLU A 445 -4.47 12.46 13.25
C GLU A 445 -5.65 11.88 14.07
N GLY A 446 -6.05 12.49 15.20
CA GLY A 446 -7.09 11.94 16.07
C GLY A 446 -6.78 10.54 16.62
N THR A 447 -7.82 9.82 17.05
CA THR A 447 -7.64 8.56 17.81
C THR A 447 -7.44 7.30 16.96
N HIS A 448 -7.42 7.40 15.61
CA HIS A 448 -6.99 6.28 14.76
C HIS A 448 -5.48 6.06 14.80
N TYR A 449 -4.71 7.03 15.30
CA TYR A 449 -3.26 6.94 15.40
C TYR A 449 -2.84 6.04 16.58
N GLY A 450 -2.61 4.75 16.29
CA GLY A 450 -2.33 3.72 17.30
C GLY A 450 -0.91 3.15 17.25
N ALA A 451 -0.63 2.19 18.15
CA ALA A 451 0.68 1.51 18.23
C ALA A 451 1.07 0.78 16.92
N ASN A 452 0.09 0.42 16.09
CA ASN A 452 0.26 -0.16 14.75
C ASN A 452 0.75 0.84 13.68
N CYS A 453 0.84 2.14 14.01
CA CYS A 453 1.43 3.18 13.17
C CYS A 453 2.94 3.34 13.39
N VAL A 454 3.46 2.96 14.57
CA VAL A 454 4.87 3.14 14.96
C VAL A 454 5.81 2.47 13.96
N ALA A 455 5.50 1.23 13.55
CA ALA A 455 6.29 0.45 12.59
C ALA A 455 6.52 1.12 11.23
N CYS A 456 5.62 2.02 10.81
CA CYS A 456 5.69 2.71 9.51
C CYS A 456 6.21 4.15 9.63
N HIS A 457 6.16 4.75 10.83
CA HIS A 457 6.43 6.17 11.07
C HIS A 457 7.65 6.41 11.97
N THR A 458 8.42 5.36 12.26
CA THR A 458 9.71 5.41 12.98
C THR A 458 10.73 4.58 12.22
N THR A 459 12.01 4.74 12.56
CA THR A 459 13.12 4.05 11.91
C THR A 459 13.63 2.91 12.80
N GLY A 460 13.81 1.73 12.19
CA GLY A 460 14.38 0.54 12.83
C GLY A 460 13.43 -0.39 13.59
N TYR A 461 12.14 -0.10 13.63
CA TYR A 461 11.13 -0.91 14.32
C TYR A 461 11.02 -2.35 13.75
N GLY A 462 11.12 -3.41 14.56
CA GLY A 462 10.89 -4.77 14.04
C GLY A 462 10.94 -5.97 15.01
N GLY A 463 11.49 -5.83 16.21
CA GLY A 463 11.52 -6.87 17.24
C GLY A 463 12.82 -7.69 17.32
N GLY A 464 13.98 -7.03 17.33
CA GLY A 464 15.30 -7.66 17.46
C GLY A 464 16.40 -6.62 17.71
N ALA A 465 17.50 -7.04 18.33
CA ALA A 465 18.57 -6.15 18.82
C ALA A 465 19.38 -5.48 17.70
N ASN A 466 18.82 -4.44 17.10
CA ASN A 466 19.33 -3.70 15.96
C ASN A 466 19.56 -2.19 16.26
N GLY A 467 19.25 -1.69 17.45
CA GLY A 467 19.41 -0.27 17.81
C GLY A 467 18.28 0.64 17.32
N GLY A 468 17.21 0.07 16.78
CA GLY A 468 16.03 0.75 16.25
C GLY A 468 15.10 1.31 17.33
N PHE A 469 14.01 1.95 16.89
CA PHE A 469 13.08 2.65 17.76
C PHE A 469 12.50 1.77 18.89
N ASP A 470 12.21 0.51 18.63
CA ASP A 470 11.66 -0.44 19.58
C ASP A 470 12.69 -0.92 20.64
N ASP A 471 13.96 -1.08 20.27
CA ASP A 471 15.05 -1.35 21.23
C ASP A 471 15.23 -0.17 22.19
N VAL A 472 15.25 1.07 21.67
CA VAL A 472 15.36 2.28 22.50
C VAL A 472 14.10 2.46 23.37
N ALA A 473 12.92 2.09 22.87
CA ALA A 473 11.68 2.13 23.65
C ALA A 473 11.73 1.13 24.81
N LEU A 474 12.21 -0.09 24.55
CA LEU A 474 12.42 -1.10 25.58
C LEU A 474 13.45 -0.65 26.63
N ALA A 475 14.60 -0.11 26.19
CA ALA A 475 15.66 0.35 27.07
C ALA A 475 15.27 1.55 27.95
N THR A 476 14.44 2.46 27.42
CA THR A 476 13.88 3.60 28.18
C THR A 476 12.62 3.25 28.99
N GLY A 477 12.08 2.04 28.84
CA GLY A 477 10.81 1.63 29.43
C GLY A 477 9.58 2.34 28.84
N TRP A 478 9.74 3.08 27.74
CA TRP A 478 8.66 3.81 27.09
C TRP A 478 7.65 2.85 26.43
N LYS A 479 6.37 3.23 26.48
CA LYS A 479 5.28 2.50 25.85
C LYS A 479 4.40 3.48 25.09
N PHE A 480 3.91 3.04 23.94
CA PHE A 480 2.94 3.80 23.17
C PHE A 480 1.66 4.02 24.00
N PRO A 481 1.09 5.24 24.05
CA PRO A 481 -0.11 5.52 24.84
C PRO A 481 -1.31 4.65 24.43
N THR A 482 -2.06 4.17 25.42
CA THR A 482 -3.33 3.47 25.19
C THR A 482 -4.39 4.40 24.56
N ALA A 483 -5.42 3.84 23.92
CA ALA A 483 -6.51 4.62 23.33
C ALA A 483 -7.15 5.60 24.35
N ALA A 484 -7.37 5.16 25.59
CA ALA A 484 -7.90 6.01 26.66
C ALA A 484 -6.94 7.15 27.05
N GLN A 485 -5.61 6.93 26.98
CA GLN A 485 -4.62 7.98 27.22
C GLN A 485 -4.53 8.98 26.05
N LEU A 486 -4.73 8.53 24.81
CA LEU A 486 -4.85 9.41 23.65
C LEU A 486 -6.13 10.26 23.75
N GLU A 487 -7.28 9.64 24.00
CA GLU A 487 -8.56 10.34 24.19
C GLU A 487 -8.49 11.37 25.33
N ALA A 488 -7.91 11.01 26.47
CA ALA A 488 -7.72 11.92 27.59
C ALA A 488 -6.76 13.08 27.28
N ALA A 489 -5.66 12.81 26.54
CA ALA A 489 -4.71 13.85 26.14
C ALA A 489 -5.29 14.82 25.10
N PHE A 490 -6.15 14.35 24.20
CA PHE A 490 -6.70 15.14 23.10
C PHE A 490 -8.09 15.73 23.38
N GLY A 491 -8.72 15.38 24.50
CA GLY A 491 -10.04 15.89 24.89
C GLY A 491 -11.21 15.18 24.19
N GLY A 492 -11.03 13.94 23.73
CA GLY A 492 -12.05 13.11 23.10
C GLY A 492 -11.55 12.31 21.89
N THR A 493 -12.48 11.78 21.11
CA THR A 493 -12.20 10.97 19.91
C THR A 493 -11.97 11.78 18.63
N ALA A 494 -12.20 13.09 18.67
CA ALA A 494 -12.04 13.98 17.51
C ALA A 494 -10.61 14.52 17.40
N SER A 495 -10.18 14.84 16.18
CA SER A 495 -8.97 15.62 15.92
C SER A 495 -9.02 16.99 16.60
N THR A 496 -7.87 17.45 17.10
CA THR A 496 -7.77 18.69 17.87
C THR A 496 -7.71 19.94 16.97
N PRO A 497 -8.34 21.07 17.36
CA PRO A 497 -8.19 22.36 16.64
C PRO A 497 -6.82 23.04 16.78
N ALA A 498 -5.89 22.44 17.53
CA ALA A 498 -4.52 22.89 17.73
C ALA A 498 -3.63 21.70 18.16
N PRO A 499 -2.31 21.71 17.89
CA PRO A 499 -1.43 20.63 18.31
C PRO A 499 -1.32 20.53 19.84
N VAL A 500 -1.55 19.33 20.39
CA VAL A 500 -1.37 19.03 21.81
C VAL A 500 -0.02 18.34 22.02
N PHE A 501 1.03 19.13 22.23
CA PHE A 501 2.40 18.62 22.38
C PHE A 501 2.67 17.83 23.67
N ALA A 502 1.70 17.62 24.57
CA ALA A 502 1.92 16.95 25.86
C ALA A 502 2.51 15.54 25.71
N LEU A 503 1.94 14.71 24.83
CA LEU A 503 2.44 13.35 24.57
C LEU A 503 3.78 13.38 23.85
N TRP A 504 3.95 14.25 22.85
CA TRP A 504 5.24 14.44 22.17
C TRP A 504 6.36 14.85 23.12
N ASN A 505 6.11 15.79 24.01
CA ASN A 505 7.10 16.29 24.97
C ASN A 505 7.49 15.22 26.00
N ALA A 506 6.58 14.31 26.34
CA ALA A 506 6.83 13.18 27.24
C ALA A 506 7.67 12.04 26.61
N ILE A 507 7.93 12.05 25.30
CA ILE A 507 8.77 11.03 24.65
C ILE A 507 10.26 11.27 24.97
N PRO A 508 11.00 10.24 25.45
CA PRO A 508 12.44 10.28 25.66
C PRO A 508 13.24 10.89 24.50
N SER A 509 14.32 11.60 24.84
CA SER A 509 15.09 12.39 23.86
C SER A 509 15.87 11.52 22.87
N GLU A 510 16.09 10.26 23.25
CA GLU A 510 16.76 9.20 22.52
C GLU A 510 15.83 8.65 21.43
N LEU A 511 14.55 8.41 21.77
CA LEU A 511 13.52 7.97 20.82
C LEU A 511 13.24 9.01 19.74
N LYS A 512 13.30 10.31 20.09
CA LYS A 512 13.13 11.40 19.12
C LYS A 512 14.18 11.39 18.01
N GLY A 513 15.34 10.76 18.21
CA GLY A 513 16.34 10.57 17.16
C GLY A 513 15.95 9.57 16.07
N LEU A 514 14.93 8.75 16.31
CA LEU A 514 14.50 7.63 15.45
C LEU A 514 13.05 7.79 14.94
N VAL A 515 12.41 8.95 15.14
CA VAL A 515 11.07 9.20 14.58
C VAL A 515 11.13 9.62 13.10
N GLY A 516 10.04 9.36 12.38
CA GLY A 516 9.92 9.65 10.96
C GLY A 516 10.51 8.57 10.05
N MET A 517 10.31 8.76 8.75
CA MET A 517 10.80 7.86 7.69
C MET A 517 12.16 8.37 7.22
N GLN A 518 13.20 8.01 7.98
CA GLN A 518 14.58 8.44 7.77
C GLN A 518 15.26 7.60 6.67
N CYS A 519 16.50 7.93 6.30
CA CYS A 519 17.24 7.27 5.22
C CYS A 519 17.25 5.73 5.34
N GLU A 520 17.49 5.21 6.55
CA GLU A 520 17.57 3.77 6.82
C GLU A 520 16.21 3.05 6.74
N ALA A 521 15.08 3.78 6.73
CA ALA A 521 13.76 3.19 6.51
C ALA A 521 13.57 2.67 5.06
N CYS A 522 14.36 3.17 4.11
CA CYS A 522 14.36 2.72 2.71
C CYS A 522 15.66 2.04 2.29
N HIS A 523 16.82 2.47 2.82
CA HIS A 523 18.13 1.90 2.50
C HIS A 523 18.58 0.78 3.44
N GLY A 524 17.79 0.45 4.46
CA GLY A 524 18.17 -0.49 5.51
C GLY A 524 19.18 0.08 6.51
N PRO A 525 19.59 -0.71 7.51
CA PRO A 525 20.49 -0.27 8.58
C PRO A 525 21.92 -0.04 8.08
N MET A 526 22.54 1.03 8.55
CA MET A 526 23.82 1.56 8.05
C MET A 526 24.87 1.76 9.17
N GLY A 527 24.78 0.98 10.25
CA GLY A 527 25.67 1.00 11.42
C GLY A 527 27.16 1.07 11.12
N GLU A 528 27.69 0.14 10.31
CA GLU A 528 29.09 0.14 9.88
C GLU A 528 29.42 1.35 8.99
N HIS A 529 28.51 1.74 8.08
CA HIS A 529 28.71 2.87 7.17
C HIS A 529 28.82 4.21 7.92
N ALA A 530 28.00 4.43 8.94
CA ALA A 530 28.09 5.61 9.78
C ALA A 530 29.42 5.71 10.57
N GLN A 531 30.08 4.57 10.82
CA GLN A 531 31.35 4.50 11.55
C GLN A 531 32.57 4.56 10.62
N ASN A 532 32.48 4.04 9.39
CA ASN A 532 33.60 3.93 8.46
C ASN A 532 33.20 4.28 7.01
N PRO A 533 32.75 5.52 6.74
CA PRO A 533 32.05 5.90 5.50
C PRO A 533 32.89 5.82 4.21
N ILE A 534 34.19 5.56 4.30
CA ILE A 534 35.13 5.48 3.17
C ILE A 534 35.36 4.02 2.72
N ASN A 535 35.30 3.05 3.64
CA ASN A 535 35.80 1.69 3.40
C ASN A 535 34.75 0.58 3.46
N VAL A 536 33.49 0.90 3.75
CA VAL A 536 32.38 -0.08 3.78
C VAL A 536 31.28 0.31 2.81
N THR A 537 30.49 -0.68 2.40
CA THR A 537 29.43 -0.56 1.39
C THR A 537 28.54 0.66 1.63
N ALA A 538 28.53 1.60 0.69
CA ALA A 538 27.62 2.74 0.72
C ALA A 538 26.17 2.28 0.49
N ALA A 539 25.21 3.05 0.99
CA ALA A 539 23.79 2.82 0.74
C ALA A 539 23.49 2.79 -0.76
N LYS A 540 23.23 1.60 -1.30
CA LYS A 540 22.84 1.43 -2.72
C LYS A 540 21.42 1.93 -2.95
N GLY A 541 21.17 2.38 -4.19
CA GLY A 541 19.82 2.69 -4.66
C GLY A 541 19.03 1.41 -4.92
N PHE A 542 17.98 1.17 -4.15
CA PHE A 542 17.12 -0.02 -4.30
C PHE A 542 15.94 0.27 -5.22
N PHE A 543 15.74 -0.59 -6.22
CA PHE A 543 14.62 -0.50 -7.18
C PHE A 543 13.52 -1.53 -6.93
N GLY A 544 13.69 -2.48 -6.00
CA GLY A 544 12.61 -3.41 -5.66
C GLY A 544 11.45 -2.69 -4.96
N VAL A 545 10.27 -3.28 -5.00
CA VAL A 545 9.07 -2.69 -4.37
C VAL A 545 9.11 -2.76 -2.83
N ASP A 546 9.95 -3.61 -2.26
CA ASP A 546 9.95 -3.97 -0.84
C ASP A 546 10.19 -2.79 0.12
N SER A 547 11.07 -1.86 -0.25
CA SER A 547 11.32 -0.62 0.51
C SER A 547 10.06 0.25 0.62
N CYS A 548 9.19 0.19 -0.37
CA CYS A 548 7.91 0.90 -0.40
C CYS A 548 6.81 0.06 0.28
N ALA A 549 6.82 -1.26 0.06
CA ALA A 549 5.83 -2.21 0.60
C ALA A 549 5.85 -2.30 2.13
N ALA A 550 7.00 -2.02 2.77
CA ALA A 550 7.11 -1.88 4.22
C ALA A 550 6.03 -0.97 4.84
N CYS A 551 5.64 0.11 4.13
CA CYS A 551 4.63 1.08 4.61
C CYS A 551 3.39 1.18 3.71
N HIS A 552 3.53 0.97 2.40
CA HIS A 552 2.49 1.21 1.40
C HIS A 552 1.77 -0.06 0.89
N ASP A 553 1.69 -1.09 1.74
CA ASP A 553 1.02 -2.37 1.47
C ASP A 553 -0.08 -2.72 2.50
N ARG A 554 -0.96 -1.76 2.82
CA ARG A 554 -2.16 -1.96 3.67
C ARG A 554 -3.44 -1.59 2.90
N PRO A 555 -4.26 -2.57 2.45
CA PRO A 555 -5.37 -2.35 1.50
C PRO A 555 -6.47 -1.35 1.89
N THR A 556 -6.57 -0.91 3.13
CA THR A 556 -7.61 0.05 3.56
C THR A 556 -7.19 1.50 3.35
N ASN A 557 -5.98 1.87 3.80
CA ASN A 557 -5.55 3.28 3.90
C ASN A 557 -4.13 3.54 3.34
N HIS A 558 -3.39 2.50 2.93
CA HIS A 558 -2.03 2.61 2.40
C HIS A 558 -1.86 1.57 1.28
N ASP A 559 -2.70 1.63 0.26
CA ASP A 559 -2.95 0.56 -0.71
C ASP A 559 -2.11 0.65 -2.00
N ARG A 560 -1.23 1.64 -2.14
CA ARG A 560 -0.49 1.90 -3.40
C ARG A 560 0.24 0.68 -3.95
N VAL A 561 0.95 -0.10 -3.13
CA VAL A 561 1.64 -1.32 -3.59
C VAL A 561 0.63 -2.42 -3.92
N ALA A 562 -0.44 -2.57 -3.12
CA ALA A 562 -1.51 -3.53 -3.37
C ALA A 562 -2.26 -3.26 -4.69
N LEU A 563 -2.39 -1.98 -5.09
CA LEU A 563 -2.94 -1.56 -6.38
C LEU A 563 -1.91 -1.74 -7.51
N TRP A 564 -0.65 -1.33 -7.30
CA TRP A 564 0.44 -1.47 -8.28
C TRP A 564 0.67 -2.95 -8.68
N ARG A 565 0.62 -3.89 -7.73
CA ARG A 565 0.72 -5.34 -7.99
C ARG A 565 -0.36 -5.90 -8.92
N LYS A 566 -1.45 -5.17 -9.18
CA LYS A 566 -2.50 -5.54 -10.15
C LYS A 566 -2.25 -4.99 -11.56
N SER A 567 -1.23 -4.16 -11.74
CA SER A 567 -0.92 -3.50 -13.01
C SER A 567 0.17 -4.25 -13.79
N GLY A 568 0.22 -4.03 -15.12
CA GLY A 568 1.31 -4.54 -15.96
C GLY A 568 2.70 -3.94 -15.63
N HIS A 569 2.76 -2.87 -14.83
CA HIS A 569 4.02 -2.31 -14.32
C HIS A 569 4.67 -3.18 -13.24
N ALA A 570 3.94 -4.12 -12.62
CA ALA A 570 4.49 -5.07 -11.65
C ALA A 570 5.08 -6.35 -12.29
N THR A 571 4.89 -6.55 -13.59
CA THR A 571 5.28 -7.78 -14.29
C THR A 571 6.79 -7.83 -14.54
N LEU A 572 7.55 -8.59 -13.72
CA LEU A 572 9.01 -8.68 -13.84
C LEU A 572 9.50 -9.24 -15.20
N THR A 573 8.76 -10.13 -15.87
CA THR A 573 9.14 -10.60 -17.21
C THR A 573 9.24 -9.47 -18.24
N ASN A 574 8.49 -8.38 -18.07
CA ASN A 574 8.66 -7.16 -18.87
C ASN A 574 10.01 -6.49 -18.55
N GLY A 575 10.38 -6.39 -17.27
CA GLY A 575 11.68 -5.87 -16.84
C GLY A 575 12.86 -6.68 -17.38
N GLU A 576 12.77 -8.02 -17.29
CA GLU A 576 13.76 -8.95 -17.85
C GLU A 576 13.85 -8.85 -19.38
N PHE A 577 12.73 -8.65 -20.08
CA PHE A 577 12.73 -8.32 -21.52
C PHE A 577 13.45 -6.99 -21.80
N GLY A 578 13.23 -5.98 -20.96
CA GLY A 578 13.99 -4.73 -21.00
C GLY A 578 15.51 -4.88 -20.80
N ALA A 579 15.95 -5.98 -20.18
CA ALA A 579 17.37 -6.34 -19.99
C ALA A 579 17.93 -7.31 -21.04
N MET A 580 17.10 -7.87 -21.91
CA MET A 580 17.52 -8.77 -23.00
C MET A 580 18.22 -8.05 -24.17
N ASP A 581 18.30 -6.72 -24.14
CA ASP A 581 18.71 -5.90 -25.30
C ASP A 581 20.21 -6.05 -25.59
N VAL A 582 20.52 -6.95 -26.53
CA VAL A 582 21.86 -7.33 -26.97
C VAL A 582 22.50 -6.25 -27.85
N GLY A 583 23.03 -5.21 -27.21
CA GLY A 583 24.00 -4.29 -27.82
C GLY A 583 23.63 -2.82 -27.74
N VAL A 584 24.52 -2.05 -27.10
CA VAL A 584 24.81 -0.59 -27.20
C VAL A 584 23.69 0.48 -27.18
N GLU A 585 22.40 0.19 -27.39
CA GLU A 585 21.33 1.22 -27.32
C GLU A 585 20.22 0.98 -26.27
N ALA A 586 20.15 -0.22 -25.67
CA ALA A 586 19.23 -0.64 -24.59
C ALA A 586 17.85 0.07 -24.58
N SER A 587 17.21 0.09 -25.74
CA SER A 587 16.06 0.94 -26.07
C SER A 587 14.80 0.51 -25.31
N CYS A 588 14.63 -0.79 -25.08
CA CYS A 588 13.53 -1.36 -24.31
C CYS A 588 13.64 -1.05 -22.81
N SER A 589 14.86 -0.97 -22.27
CA SER A 589 15.10 -0.80 -20.83
C SER A 589 14.47 0.48 -20.27
N ARG A 590 14.38 1.55 -21.09
CA ARG A 590 13.82 2.86 -20.74
C ARG A 590 12.36 2.82 -20.29
N CYS A 591 11.58 1.88 -20.86
CA CYS A 591 10.13 1.77 -20.66
C CYS A 591 9.73 0.53 -19.84
N HIS A 592 10.61 -0.47 -19.75
CA HIS A 592 10.26 -1.76 -19.15
C HIS A 592 11.05 -2.10 -17.86
N ALA A 593 12.26 -1.54 -17.67
CA ALA A 593 13.06 -1.76 -16.46
C ALA A 593 13.10 -0.49 -15.59
N GLY A 594 12.84 -0.60 -14.29
CA GLY A 594 12.82 0.55 -13.38
C GLY A 594 14.15 1.30 -13.32
N GLN A 595 15.27 0.57 -13.34
CA GLN A 595 16.61 1.13 -13.45
C GLN A 595 16.84 1.90 -14.76
N GLY A 596 16.42 1.32 -15.89
CA GLY A 596 16.54 1.93 -17.22
C GLY A 596 15.71 3.20 -17.35
N HIS A 597 14.50 3.21 -16.80
CA HIS A 597 13.66 4.39 -16.74
C HIS A 597 14.28 5.52 -15.92
N LYS A 598 14.79 5.22 -14.70
CA LYS A 598 15.46 6.24 -13.86
C LYS A 598 16.69 6.82 -14.55
N LEU A 599 17.51 5.97 -15.17
CA LEU A 599 18.68 6.40 -15.92
C LEU A 599 18.30 7.29 -17.11
N TRP A 600 17.20 6.96 -17.79
CA TRP A 600 16.68 7.81 -18.88
C TRP A 600 16.18 9.17 -18.35
N ALA A 601 15.54 9.19 -17.17
CA ALA A 601 15.14 10.41 -16.48
C ALA A 601 16.33 11.30 -16.08
N ASP A 602 17.42 10.71 -15.56
CA ASP A 602 18.66 11.44 -15.25
C ASP A 602 19.28 12.11 -16.49
N ASN A 603 19.07 11.52 -17.67
CA ASN A 603 19.47 12.06 -18.98
C ASN A 603 18.39 12.95 -19.62
N GLY A 604 17.46 13.49 -18.81
CA GLY A 604 16.44 14.44 -19.26
C GLY A 604 15.42 13.87 -20.24
N PHE A 605 15.19 12.55 -20.23
CA PHE A 605 14.32 11.83 -21.17
C PHE A 605 14.73 11.98 -22.66
N GLY A 606 16.02 12.26 -22.93
CA GLY A 606 16.54 12.43 -24.30
C GLY A 606 16.30 11.23 -25.22
N THR A 607 16.14 11.49 -26.52
CA THR A 607 15.90 10.42 -27.53
C THR A 607 17.11 9.50 -27.72
N SER A 608 18.32 10.02 -27.56
CA SER A 608 19.56 9.25 -27.46
C SER A 608 19.77 8.72 -26.05
N TYR A 609 20.13 7.44 -25.93
CA TYR A 609 20.46 6.79 -24.66
C TYR A 609 21.85 6.18 -24.77
N VAL A 610 22.70 6.48 -23.79
CA VAL A 610 24.00 5.86 -23.62
C VAL A 610 23.95 5.12 -22.27
N PRO A 611 24.05 3.79 -22.23
CA PRO A 611 24.12 3.08 -20.96
C PRO A 611 25.37 3.53 -20.17
N PRO A 612 25.29 3.68 -18.84
CA PRO A 612 26.41 4.15 -18.03
C PRO A 612 27.56 3.17 -18.15
N ALA A 613 28.69 3.67 -18.64
CA ALA A 613 29.91 2.91 -18.62
C ALA A 613 30.47 2.82 -17.20
N ASP A 614 31.15 1.71 -16.89
CA ASP A 614 32.05 1.64 -15.75
C ASP A 614 33.27 2.58 -15.95
N GLU A 615 34.14 2.65 -14.94
CA GLU A 615 35.38 3.45 -14.99
C GLU A 615 36.36 3.03 -16.12
N ASN A 616 36.11 1.88 -16.76
CA ASN A 616 36.91 1.34 -17.86
C ASN A 616 36.26 1.55 -19.26
N GLY A 617 35.09 2.19 -19.33
CA GLY A 617 34.35 2.41 -20.58
C GLY A 617 33.41 1.25 -20.98
N THR A 618 33.22 0.25 -20.13
CA THR A 618 32.35 -0.90 -20.36
C THR A 618 30.91 -0.55 -20.02
N ALA A 619 29.98 -0.65 -20.97
CA ALA A 619 28.56 -0.43 -20.68
C ALA A 619 28.06 -1.36 -19.55
N THR A 620 27.56 -0.78 -18.46
CA THR A 620 27.02 -1.52 -17.31
C THR A 620 25.65 -2.08 -17.67
N LEU A 621 25.62 -3.18 -18.43
CA LEU A 621 24.40 -3.89 -18.76
C LEU A 621 23.92 -4.65 -17.53
N TRP A 622 22.79 -4.25 -16.95
CA TRP A 622 22.11 -5.02 -15.92
C TRP A 622 21.65 -6.36 -16.50
N GLY A 623 22.00 -7.47 -15.85
CA GLY A 623 21.48 -8.77 -16.24
C GLY A 623 19.99 -8.88 -15.93
N LYS A 624 19.32 -9.88 -16.52
CA LYS A 624 17.96 -10.29 -16.11
C LYS A 624 17.84 -10.48 -14.59
N GLY A 625 18.91 -11.01 -13.97
CA GLY A 625 19.00 -11.23 -12.53
C GLY A 625 18.94 -9.95 -11.68
N ASP A 626 19.21 -8.78 -12.24
CA ASP A 626 19.41 -7.52 -11.49
C ASP A 626 18.29 -6.49 -11.73
N VAL A 627 17.66 -6.49 -12.91
CA VAL A 627 16.61 -5.52 -13.27
C VAL A 627 15.32 -5.72 -12.47
N GLN A 628 14.62 -4.62 -12.21
CA GLN A 628 13.28 -4.60 -11.63
C GLN A 628 12.28 -4.15 -12.71
N PRO A 629 10.98 -4.47 -12.61
CA PRO A 629 9.99 -3.90 -13.53
C PRO A 629 9.80 -2.40 -13.22
N ILE A 630 8.76 -1.77 -13.77
CA ILE A 630 8.43 -0.36 -13.49
C ILE A 630 7.84 -0.25 -12.07
N THR A 631 8.74 -0.19 -11.08
CA THR A 631 8.43 0.01 -9.65
C THR A 631 8.21 1.48 -9.30
N CYS A 632 7.84 1.77 -8.05
CA CYS A 632 7.54 3.12 -7.57
C CYS A 632 8.67 4.13 -7.87
N GLN A 633 9.92 3.68 -7.77
CA GLN A 633 11.14 4.48 -7.95
C GLN A 633 11.38 4.94 -9.39
N ALA A 634 10.69 4.34 -10.37
CA ALA A 634 10.69 4.80 -11.76
C ALA A 634 9.98 6.16 -11.86
N CYS A 635 8.75 6.28 -11.38
CA CYS A 635 7.97 7.52 -11.47
C CYS A 635 8.29 8.52 -10.34
N HIS A 636 8.64 8.05 -9.14
CA HIS A 636 8.88 8.89 -7.96
C HIS A 636 10.37 8.96 -7.60
N ASP A 637 10.85 10.13 -7.19
CA ASP A 637 12.06 10.22 -6.36
C ASP A 637 11.65 10.17 -4.88
N PRO A 638 12.07 9.15 -4.09
CA PRO A 638 11.68 9.06 -2.67
C PRO A 638 12.21 10.22 -1.80
N HIS A 639 13.13 11.03 -2.34
CA HIS A 639 13.65 12.24 -1.71
C HIS A 639 12.86 13.50 -2.06
N THR A 640 11.86 13.49 -2.95
CA THR A 640 11.09 14.71 -3.32
C THR A 640 9.59 14.51 -3.10
N THR A 641 8.79 15.54 -3.39
CA THR A 641 7.32 15.46 -3.46
C THR A 641 6.78 15.29 -4.88
N THR A 642 7.59 15.58 -5.89
CA THR A 642 7.23 15.57 -7.32
C THR A 642 7.51 14.22 -7.97
N LEU A 643 6.90 13.96 -9.12
CA LEU A 643 7.35 12.92 -10.05
C LEU A 643 8.71 13.28 -10.65
N ARG A 644 9.37 12.29 -11.28
CA ARG A 644 10.56 12.51 -12.11
C ARG A 644 10.24 13.32 -13.38
N LEU A 645 8.98 13.38 -13.79
CA LEU A 645 8.51 14.13 -14.94
C LEU A 645 7.11 14.69 -14.72
N GLU A 646 7.02 16.02 -14.74
CA GLU A 646 5.77 16.78 -14.70
C GLU A 646 5.86 17.76 -15.87
N GLY A 647 5.09 17.50 -16.94
CA GLY A 647 5.36 18.02 -18.28
C GLY A 647 4.81 19.41 -18.53
N GLU A 648 5.32 20.41 -17.81
CA GLU A 648 5.05 21.82 -18.10
C GLU A 648 5.82 22.30 -19.34
N ALA A 649 7.07 21.86 -19.50
CA ALA A 649 7.92 22.20 -20.64
C ALA A 649 7.70 21.26 -21.86
N PRO A 650 8.08 21.67 -23.09
CA PRO A 650 8.06 20.82 -24.27
C PRO A 650 8.88 19.53 -24.09
N LEU A 651 8.20 18.39 -24.21
CA LEU A 651 8.74 17.04 -24.11
C LEU A 651 8.79 16.40 -25.50
N ALA A 652 10.00 16.11 -26.00
CA ALA A 652 10.18 15.35 -27.23
C ALA A 652 9.94 13.85 -26.98
N LEU A 653 9.04 13.26 -27.76
CA LEU A 653 8.70 11.84 -27.69
C LEU A 653 9.55 11.02 -28.67
N LEU A 654 9.63 9.71 -28.45
CA LEU A 654 10.45 8.80 -29.26
C LEU A 654 9.94 8.62 -30.69
N ASP A 655 8.65 8.89 -30.92
CA ASP A 655 8.03 9.01 -32.24
C ASP A 655 8.39 10.30 -33.00
N GLY A 656 9.17 11.21 -32.40
CA GLY A 656 9.58 12.47 -33.00
C GLY A 656 8.47 13.53 -33.12
N TYR A 657 7.41 13.40 -32.30
CA TYR A 657 6.48 14.46 -31.95
C TYR A 657 6.89 15.16 -30.64
N THR A 658 6.17 16.19 -30.24
CA THR A 658 6.44 16.96 -29.01
C THR A 658 5.13 17.32 -28.34
N VAL A 659 5.07 17.18 -27.02
CA VAL A 659 3.90 17.52 -26.18
C VAL A 659 4.31 18.52 -25.11
N GLU A 660 3.41 19.41 -24.70
CA GLU A 660 3.67 20.51 -23.77
C GLU A 660 2.42 20.76 -22.91
N GLY A 661 2.57 21.11 -21.63
CA GLY A 661 1.43 21.37 -20.73
C GLY A 661 0.63 20.12 -20.34
N MET A 662 1.25 18.94 -20.31
CA MET A 662 0.58 17.65 -20.04
C MET A 662 0.43 17.33 -18.55
N GLY A 663 1.04 18.14 -17.67
CA GLY A 663 1.06 17.92 -16.22
C GLY A 663 1.74 16.60 -15.83
N THR A 664 1.31 15.98 -14.73
CA THR A 664 1.85 14.67 -14.29
C THR A 664 1.60 13.53 -15.29
N GLY A 665 0.65 13.68 -16.23
CA GLY A 665 0.41 12.73 -17.32
C GLY A 665 1.58 12.59 -18.31
N ALA A 666 2.51 13.55 -18.36
CA ALA A 666 3.74 13.42 -19.14
C ALA A 666 4.58 12.19 -18.75
N SER A 667 4.56 11.79 -17.47
CA SER A 667 5.22 10.57 -16.99
C SER A 667 4.64 9.29 -17.61
N CYS A 668 3.41 9.32 -18.12
CA CYS A 668 2.83 8.23 -18.90
C CYS A 668 3.29 8.30 -20.37
N MET A 669 3.25 9.50 -20.95
CA MET A 669 3.45 9.72 -22.39
C MET A 669 4.85 9.36 -22.89
N VAL A 670 5.89 9.49 -22.05
CA VAL A 670 7.26 9.06 -22.39
C VAL A 670 7.36 7.59 -22.78
N CYS A 671 6.58 6.71 -22.15
CA CYS A 671 6.57 5.27 -22.46
C CYS A 671 5.40 4.89 -23.39
N HIS A 672 4.26 5.57 -23.25
CA HIS A 672 3.03 5.29 -23.98
C HIS A 672 2.88 6.15 -25.26
N ASN A 673 3.89 6.07 -26.13
CA ASN A 673 3.82 6.60 -27.49
C ASN A 673 4.22 5.53 -28.54
N GLY A 674 3.87 5.78 -29.79
CA GLY A 674 4.06 4.87 -30.91
C GLY A 674 5.51 4.68 -31.36
N ARG A 675 6.49 5.33 -30.70
CA ARG A 675 7.97 5.22 -30.87
C ARG A 675 8.53 5.30 -32.30
N LYS A 676 7.69 5.52 -33.30
CA LYS A 676 8.00 5.58 -34.72
C LYS A 676 7.20 6.71 -35.33
N LYS A 677 7.90 7.69 -35.88
CA LYS A 677 7.31 8.79 -36.66
C LYS A 677 6.56 8.26 -37.88
N LEU A 678 5.47 8.92 -38.25
CA LEU A 678 4.71 8.64 -39.46
C LEU A 678 5.64 8.62 -40.69
N PRO A 679 5.86 7.45 -41.32
CA PRO A 679 6.84 7.34 -42.40
C PRO A 679 6.24 7.88 -43.71
N ALA A 680 7.06 8.53 -44.54
CA ALA A 680 6.63 8.94 -45.88
C ALA A 680 6.18 7.75 -46.77
N SER A 681 6.71 6.56 -46.49
CA SER A 681 6.40 5.32 -47.22
C SER A 681 6.48 4.09 -46.28
N PRO A 682 5.38 3.71 -45.60
CA PRO A 682 5.35 2.54 -44.70
C PRO A 682 5.64 1.24 -45.46
N ASN A 683 6.56 0.43 -44.92
CA ASN A 683 7.06 -0.81 -45.51
C ASN A 683 6.50 -2.08 -44.85
N GLY A 684 5.26 -2.04 -44.38
CA GLY A 684 4.68 -3.13 -43.59
C GLY A 684 5.18 -3.18 -42.13
N MET A 685 5.99 -2.21 -41.68
CA MET A 685 6.12 -1.90 -40.26
C MET A 685 4.99 -0.95 -39.84
N GLY A 686 4.30 -1.26 -38.74
CA GLY A 686 3.30 -0.38 -38.13
C GLY A 686 3.91 0.55 -37.08
N ALA A 687 3.07 1.40 -36.49
CA ALA A 687 3.40 2.08 -35.24
C ALA A 687 3.77 1.04 -34.17
N HIS A 688 4.69 1.40 -33.27
CA HIS A 688 5.04 0.53 -32.15
C HIS A 688 3.80 0.33 -31.25
N GLU A 689 3.78 -0.77 -30.50
CA GLU A 689 2.83 -0.92 -29.40
C GLU A 689 2.97 0.21 -28.36
N SER A 690 1.84 0.53 -27.70
CA SER A 690 1.64 1.65 -26.76
C SER A 690 1.43 3.04 -27.39
N SER A 691 0.68 3.16 -28.48
CA SER A 691 0.35 4.43 -29.17
C SER A 691 -0.74 5.29 -28.51
N GLN A 692 -0.88 5.25 -27.17
CA GLN A 692 -1.92 6.02 -26.47
C GLN A 692 -1.77 7.53 -26.67
N THR A 693 -0.54 8.04 -26.54
CA THR A 693 -0.28 9.48 -26.69
C THR A 693 -0.59 9.96 -28.10
N ASP A 694 -0.17 9.21 -29.12
CA ASP A 694 -0.41 9.52 -30.54
C ASP A 694 -1.90 9.73 -30.82
N VAL A 695 -2.75 8.83 -30.32
CA VAL A 695 -4.21 8.92 -30.48
C VAL A 695 -4.77 10.07 -29.65
N PHE A 696 -4.34 10.22 -28.39
CA PHE A 696 -4.80 11.28 -27.49
C PHE A 696 -4.51 12.70 -28.02
N VAL A 697 -3.32 12.93 -28.60
CA VAL A 697 -2.96 14.22 -29.24
C VAL A 697 -3.32 14.28 -30.74
N GLY A 698 -3.86 13.19 -31.29
CA GLY A 698 -4.43 13.13 -32.64
C GLY A 698 -3.39 13.26 -33.76
N VAL A 699 -2.29 12.51 -33.67
CA VAL A 699 -1.17 12.53 -34.62
C VAL A 699 -0.83 11.12 -35.12
N ASN A 700 0.21 11.01 -35.94
CA ASN A 700 0.77 9.73 -36.40
C ASN A 700 -0.15 8.85 -37.28
N ALA A 701 -1.11 9.43 -38.00
CA ALA A 701 -2.00 8.73 -38.93
C ALA A 701 -1.98 9.30 -40.36
N PHE A 702 -2.25 8.43 -41.35
CA PHE A 702 -2.45 8.80 -42.75
C PHE A 702 -3.90 9.23 -43.04
N PHE A 703 -4.08 9.95 -44.15
CA PHE A 703 -5.37 10.33 -44.76
C PHE A 703 -6.25 11.33 -43.98
N VAL A 704 -5.81 11.74 -42.79
CA VAL A 704 -6.45 12.77 -41.95
C VAL A 704 -5.55 14.00 -41.82
N ASN A 705 -6.02 15.03 -41.11
CA ASN A 705 -5.21 16.20 -40.82
C ASN A 705 -4.02 15.83 -39.89
N PRO A 706 -2.85 16.49 -40.00
CA PRO A 706 -1.65 16.10 -39.23
C PRO A 706 -1.75 16.25 -37.70
N SER A 707 -2.80 16.91 -37.19
CA SER A 707 -3.07 17.10 -35.77
C SER A 707 -4.58 17.32 -35.56
N GLN A 708 -5.21 16.45 -34.75
CA GLN A 708 -6.61 16.55 -34.30
C GLN A 708 -6.69 16.25 -32.80
N PRO A 709 -6.19 17.15 -31.93
CA PRO A 709 -6.04 16.89 -30.49
C PRO A 709 -7.38 16.63 -29.78
N SER A 710 -7.39 15.68 -28.84
CA SER A 710 -8.59 15.32 -28.08
C SER A 710 -9.09 16.46 -27.19
N ALA A 711 -10.41 16.62 -27.12
CA ALA A 711 -11.05 17.51 -26.15
C ALA A 711 -10.70 17.15 -24.69
N HIS A 712 -10.33 15.89 -24.41
CA HIS A 712 -9.89 15.44 -23.09
C HIS A 712 -8.51 15.98 -22.66
N LEU A 713 -7.78 16.71 -23.51
CA LEU A 713 -6.63 17.52 -23.09
C LEU A 713 -7.00 18.63 -22.09
N ALA A 714 -8.29 19.01 -22.00
CA ALA A 714 -8.79 19.90 -20.96
C ALA A 714 -8.86 19.26 -19.56
N VAL A 715 -8.66 17.94 -19.43
CA VAL A 715 -8.58 17.26 -18.13
C VAL A 715 -7.23 17.55 -17.50
N ALA A 716 -7.24 18.18 -16.33
CA ALA A 716 -6.03 18.44 -15.56
C ALA A 716 -5.23 17.14 -15.31
N ASP A 717 -3.92 17.21 -15.53
CA ASP A 717 -2.99 16.07 -15.49
C ASP A 717 -3.25 14.95 -16.51
N THR A 718 -4.09 15.21 -17.52
CA THR A 718 -4.32 14.34 -18.69
C THR A 718 -4.53 12.87 -18.31
N CYS A 719 -3.57 11.99 -18.60
CA CYS A 719 -3.61 10.56 -18.30
C CYS A 719 -3.84 10.26 -16.80
N VAL A 720 -3.15 10.99 -15.91
CA VAL A 720 -3.24 10.80 -14.45
C VAL A 720 -4.60 11.27 -13.93
N GLY A 721 -5.20 12.29 -14.56
CA GLY A 721 -6.56 12.75 -14.28
C GLY A 721 -7.57 11.61 -14.34
N CYS A 722 -7.65 10.91 -15.47
CA CYS A 722 -8.57 9.80 -15.67
C CYS A 722 -8.12 8.50 -14.95
N HIS A 723 -6.87 8.07 -15.15
CA HIS A 723 -6.42 6.74 -14.72
C HIS A 723 -6.10 6.63 -13.23
N MET A 724 -5.82 7.75 -12.54
CA MET A 724 -5.39 7.76 -11.14
C MET A 724 -6.29 8.59 -10.21
N LYS A 725 -6.84 9.73 -10.66
CA LYS A 725 -7.58 10.67 -9.80
C LYS A 725 -9.10 10.42 -9.73
N VAL A 726 -9.72 9.74 -10.70
CA VAL A 726 -11.16 9.39 -10.64
C VAL A 726 -11.40 8.23 -9.66
N LYS A 727 -11.68 8.57 -8.39
CA LYS A 727 -11.73 7.64 -7.25
C LYS A 727 -12.70 6.45 -7.36
N SER A 728 -13.73 6.54 -8.19
CA SER A 728 -14.81 5.53 -8.30
C SER A 728 -14.57 4.45 -9.34
N ALA A 729 -13.54 4.59 -10.18
CA ALA A 729 -13.46 3.95 -11.48
C ALA A 729 -12.34 2.90 -11.59
N VAL A 730 -12.33 1.85 -10.76
CA VAL A 730 -11.43 0.69 -10.97
C VAL A 730 -12.24 -0.50 -11.49
N LYS A 731 -11.79 -1.08 -12.61
CA LYS A 731 -12.48 -2.14 -13.35
C LYS A 731 -12.74 -3.43 -12.57
N ASP A 732 -11.94 -3.71 -11.55
CA ASP A 732 -12.08 -4.91 -10.70
C ASP A 732 -12.97 -4.70 -9.46
N GLY A 733 -13.57 -3.52 -9.31
CA GLY A 733 -14.42 -3.16 -8.17
C GLY A 733 -13.66 -2.77 -6.90
N THR A 734 -12.33 -2.65 -6.93
CA THR A 734 -11.55 -2.08 -5.82
C THR A 734 -11.87 -0.59 -5.68
N THR A 735 -12.04 -0.11 -4.45
CA THR A 735 -12.08 1.32 -4.15
C THR A 735 -10.71 1.76 -3.63
N PRO A 736 -9.92 2.55 -4.38
CA PRO A 736 -8.65 3.09 -3.90
C PRO A 736 -8.84 3.97 -2.68
N SER A 737 -7.93 3.88 -1.71
CA SER A 737 -7.96 4.73 -0.50
C SER A 737 -7.74 6.21 -0.81
N ASN A 738 -7.04 6.52 -1.91
CA ASN A 738 -6.78 7.90 -2.34
C ASN A 738 -6.68 8.04 -3.87
N THR A 739 -5.67 7.41 -4.49
CA THR A 739 -5.38 7.47 -5.93
C THR A 739 -5.17 6.08 -6.51
N ASN A 740 -5.80 5.79 -7.64
CA ASN A 740 -5.70 4.49 -8.31
C ASN A 740 -4.28 4.25 -8.84
N HIS A 741 -3.62 3.18 -8.38
CA HIS A 741 -2.33 2.70 -8.88
C HIS A 741 -2.44 1.35 -9.62
N THR A 742 -3.67 0.89 -9.93
CA THR A 742 -3.85 -0.19 -10.93
C THR A 742 -3.68 0.33 -12.36
N PHE A 743 -3.83 1.65 -12.55
CA PHE A 743 -3.90 2.39 -13.82
C PHE A 743 -5.04 1.95 -14.76
N ALA A 744 -5.84 0.95 -14.38
CA ALA A 744 -7.01 0.49 -15.13
C ALA A 744 -8.26 1.27 -14.69
N ILE A 745 -9.08 1.69 -15.65
CA ILE A 745 -10.36 2.38 -15.40
C ILE A 745 -11.58 1.49 -15.63
N ASP A 746 -12.61 1.70 -14.82
CA ASP A 746 -14.01 1.43 -15.22
C ASP A 746 -14.44 2.61 -16.10
N ALA A 747 -14.45 2.40 -17.42
CA ALA A 747 -14.70 3.46 -18.40
C ALA A 747 -16.06 4.14 -18.20
N THR A 748 -17.10 3.36 -17.90
CA THR A 748 -18.47 3.83 -17.69
C THR A 748 -18.55 4.75 -16.48
N ARG A 749 -17.96 4.35 -15.33
CA ARG A 749 -17.87 5.23 -14.14
C ARG A 749 -16.97 6.44 -14.36
N ALA A 750 -15.89 6.29 -15.12
CA ALA A 750 -14.97 7.39 -15.42
C ALA A 750 -15.67 8.48 -16.25
N CYS A 751 -16.38 8.10 -17.33
CA CYS A 751 -17.16 9.03 -18.14
C CYS A 751 -18.28 9.71 -17.31
N GLN A 752 -19.00 8.96 -16.47
CA GLN A 752 -20.09 9.49 -15.66
C GLN A 752 -19.64 10.57 -14.65
N ALA A 753 -18.38 10.55 -14.22
CA ALA A 753 -17.83 11.56 -13.30
C ALA A 753 -17.81 12.98 -13.89
N CYS A 754 -17.74 13.13 -15.22
CA CYS A 754 -17.71 14.43 -15.91
C CYS A 754 -18.92 14.66 -16.83
N HIS A 755 -19.48 13.61 -17.43
CA HIS A 755 -20.57 13.69 -18.41
C HIS A 755 -21.95 13.31 -17.83
N GLY A 756 -22.03 12.95 -16.55
CA GLY A 756 -23.27 12.60 -15.85
C GLY A 756 -23.76 11.18 -16.11
N ALA A 757 -24.80 10.76 -15.38
CA ALA A 757 -25.22 9.35 -15.26
C ALA A 757 -25.71 8.69 -16.56
N ALA A 758 -26.01 9.45 -17.61
CA ALA A 758 -26.39 8.93 -18.93
C ALA A 758 -25.18 8.60 -19.83
N ALA A 759 -23.97 9.00 -19.43
CA ALA A 759 -22.76 8.69 -20.16
C ALA A 759 -22.35 7.22 -19.98
N SER A 760 -21.86 6.64 -21.07
CA SER A 760 -21.51 5.23 -21.21
C SER A 760 -20.47 5.13 -22.33
N ALA A 761 -19.45 4.29 -22.13
CA ALA A 761 -18.38 4.09 -23.11
C ALA A 761 -18.77 3.04 -24.17
N GLU A 762 -19.61 2.08 -23.77
CA GLU A 762 -19.97 0.86 -24.49
C GLU A 762 -20.43 1.15 -25.93
N GLY A 763 -21.29 2.15 -26.15
CA GLY A 763 -21.76 2.51 -27.50
C GLY A 763 -20.69 3.10 -28.42
N LEU A 764 -19.68 3.78 -27.87
CA LEU A 764 -18.52 4.25 -28.64
C LEU A 764 -17.56 3.09 -28.95
N GLU A 765 -17.32 2.21 -27.98
CA GLU A 765 -16.48 1.02 -28.14
C GLU A 765 -17.05 0.06 -29.21
N GLU A 766 -18.37 -0.18 -29.20
CA GLU A 766 -19.05 -0.99 -30.23
C GLU A 766 -18.97 -0.36 -31.62
N ALA A 767 -19.19 0.96 -31.72
CA ALA A 767 -19.08 1.68 -32.99
C ALA A 767 -17.64 1.68 -33.53
N PHE A 768 -16.63 1.79 -32.65
CA PHE A 768 -15.22 1.67 -33.00
C PHE A 768 -14.88 0.27 -33.51
N ASP A 769 -15.24 -0.78 -32.76
CA ASP A 769 -14.98 -2.17 -33.15
C ASP A 769 -15.63 -2.49 -34.52
N ALA A 770 -16.87 -2.04 -34.74
CA ALA A 770 -17.56 -2.17 -36.02
C ALA A 770 -16.85 -1.42 -37.18
N SER A 771 -16.36 -0.20 -36.92
CA SER A 771 -15.67 0.63 -37.91
C SER A 771 -14.29 0.05 -38.28
N LEU A 772 -13.56 -0.47 -37.28
CA LEU A 772 -12.29 -1.16 -37.45
C LEU A 772 -12.47 -2.48 -38.22
N ALA A 773 -13.48 -3.28 -37.87
CA ALA A 773 -13.81 -4.51 -38.59
C ALA A 773 -14.22 -4.21 -40.05
N ALA A 774 -14.94 -3.11 -40.30
CA ALA A 774 -15.30 -2.67 -41.65
C ALA A 774 -14.08 -2.24 -42.49
N LEU A 775 -13.04 -1.65 -41.86
CA LEU A 775 -11.76 -1.34 -42.50
C LEU A 775 -10.97 -2.63 -42.82
N TRP A 776 -10.84 -3.54 -41.87
CA TRP A 776 -10.17 -4.83 -42.08
C TRP A 776 -10.84 -5.66 -43.18
N LYS A 777 -12.19 -5.72 -43.19
CA LYS A 777 -12.93 -6.37 -44.26
C LYS A 777 -12.67 -5.71 -45.60
N ALA A 778 -12.67 -4.37 -45.70
CA ALA A 778 -12.40 -3.68 -46.95
C ALA A 778 -10.99 -3.98 -47.50
N MET A 779 -9.97 -4.05 -46.64
CA MET A 779 -8.62 -4.46 -47.05
C MET A 779 -8.59 -5.93 -47.49
N GLY A 780 -9.25 -6.81 -46.73
CA GLY A 780 -9.38 -8.23 -47.06
C GLY A 780 -10.07 -8.48 -48.40
N ASP A 781 -11.20 -7.83 -48.67
CA ASP A 781 -11.93 -7.95 -49.92
C ASP A 781 -11.05 -7.58 -51.14
N LYS A 782 -10.21 -6.54 -51.02
CA LYS A 782 -9.24 -6.15 -52.08
C LYS A 782 -8.12 -7.18 -52.25
N ILE A 783 -7.53 -7.64 -51.15
CA ILE A 783 -6.46 -8.65 -51.17
C ILE A 783 -6.99 -9.96 -51.77
N THR A 784 -8.06 -10.53 -51.20
CA THR A 784 -8.71 -11.76 -51.69
C THR A 784 -9.14 -11.65 -53.15
N GLY A 785 -9.66 -10.49 -53.57
CA GLY A 785 -10.02 -10.22 -54.96
C GLY A 785 -8.83 -10.36 -55.92
N ALA A 786 -7.70 -9.73 -55.58
CA ALA A 786 -6.50 -9.68 -56.42
C ALA A 786 -5.58 -10.91 -56.35
N LEU A 787 -5.70 -11.76 -55.33
CA LEU A 787 -4.95 -13.03 -55.28
C LEU A 787 -5.26 -13.92 -56.51
N PRO A 788 -4.27 -14.62 -57.08
CA PRO A 788 -4.53 -15.71 -58.03
C PRO A 788 -5.09 -16.97 -57.33
N ALA A 789 -5.32 -18.04 -58.07
CA ALA A 789 -5.78 -19.32 -57.51
C ALA A 789 -4.70 -20.03 -56.69
N VAL A 790 -3.43 -19.87 -57.06
CA VAL A 790 -2.25 -20.36 -56.32
C VAL A 790 -1.29 -19.20 -56.12
N TYR A 791 -0.89 -18.94 -54.89
CA TYR A 791 -0.05 -17.80 -54.50
C TYR A 791 0.92 -18.20 -53.38
N ASN A 792 1.96 -17.38 -53.15
CA ASN A 792 2.96 -17.63 -52.12
C ASN A 792 2.89 -16.57 -51.02
N VAL A 793 3.11 -16.97 -49.77
CA VAL A 793 3.16 -16.09 -48.59
C VAL A 793 4.31 -16.47 -47.66
N VAL A 794 4.75 -15.53 -46.83
CA VAL A 794 5.53 -15.85 -45.63
C VAL A 794 4.58 -15.91 -44.43
N ALA A 795 4.42 -17.11 -43.89
CA ALA A 795 3.64 -17.40 -42.69
C ALA A 795 4.45 -17.15 -41.42
N GLN A 796 3.73 -16.82 -40.34
CA GLN A 796 4.24 -16.70 -38.96
C GLN A 796 3.52 -17.69 -38.04
N ASP A 797 4.24 -18.28 -37.09
CA ASP A 797 3.66 -19.20 -36.11
C ASP A 797 2.82 -18.43 -35.07
N PRO A 798 1.57 -18.84 -34.79
CA PRO A 798 0.78 -18.25 -33.72
C PRO A 798 1.32 -18.48 -32.29
N ALA A 799 2.11 -19.52 -32.02
CA ALA A 799 2.58 -19.82 -30.66
C ALA A 799 3.79 -18.95 -30.22
N GLY A 800 4.72 -18.65 -31.12
CA GLY A 800 5.84 -17.71 -30.93
C GLY A 800 5.44 -16.23 -30.73
N LEU A 801 4.14 -15.94 -30.62
CA LEU A 801 3.58 -14.61 -30.34
C LEU A 801 3.30 -14.36 -28.84
N GLY A 802 3.64 -15.30 -27.94
CA GLY A 802 3.32 -15.16 -26.51
C GLY A 802 4.11 -15.99 -25.48
N ASP A 803 5.06 -16.84 -25.88
CA ASP A 803 5.91 -17.61 -24.95
C ASP A 803 7.40 -17.52 -25.35
N ALA A 804 8.30 -17.58 -24.35
CA ALA A 804 9.74 -17.43 -24.51
C ALA A 804 10.49 -18.74 -24.82
N GLN A 805 9.77 -19.84 -25.07
CA GLN A 805 10.30 -21.22 -25.18
C GLN A 805 9.55 -22.09 -26.22
N ALA A 806 9.44 -21.65 -27.48
CA ALA A 806 9.03 -22.51 -28.61
C ALA A 806 9.62 -22.02 -29.96
N GLU A 807 9.65 -22.88 -30.98
CA GLU A 807 10.42 -22.69 -32.24
C GLU A 807 9.92 -21.51 -33.11
N THR A 808 10.74 -20.45 -33.27
CA THR A 808 10.28 -19.10 -33.67
C THR A 808 10.72 -18.62 -35.06
N HIS A 809 10.46 -19.38 -36.13
CA HIS A 809 11.00 -19.03 -37.48
C HIS A 809 9.92 -18.88 -38.58
N PRO A 810 9.90 -17.75 -39.32
CA PRO A 810 8.98 -17.54 -40.43
C PRO A 810 9.19 -18.57 -41.55
N LYS A 811 8.12 -18.93 -42.27
CA LYS A 811 8.17 -19.98 -43.29
C LYS A 811 7.48 -19.57 -44.57
N ALA A 812 8.12 -19.81 -45.71
CA ALA A 812 7.50 -19.65 -47.03
C ALA A 812 6.50 -20.78 -47.30
N VAL A 813 5.29 -20.43 -47.71
CA VAL A 813 4.16 -21.35 -47.94
C VAL A 813 3.47 -21.03 -49.26
N THR A 814 3.21 -22.04 -50.09
CA THR A 814 2.34 -21.96 -51.26
C THR A 814 0.92 -22.32 -50.83
N LEU A 815 -0.06 -21.50 -51.19
CA LEU A 815 -1.48 -21.70 -50.88
C LEU A 815 -2.29 -21.83 -52.17
N ASP A 816 -3.20 -22.80 -52.20
CA ASP A 816 -4.09 -23.16 -53.32
C ASP A 816 -5.54 -22.71 -53.13
N GLN A 817 -5.82 -22.03 -52.02
CA GLN A 817 -7.14 -21.57 -51.62
C GLN A 817 -7.07 -20.14 -51.10
N LYS A 818 -8.05 -19.33 -51.50
CA LYS A 818 -8.14 -17.92 -51.10
C LYS A 818 -8.66 -17.78 -49.66
N PRO A 819 -8.21 -16.77 -48.90
CA PRO A 819 -8.78 -16.46 -47.61
C PRO A 819 -10.17 -15.84 -47.79
N VAL A 820 -11.13 -16.27 -46.97
CA VAL A 820 -12.52 -15.77 -47.01
C VAL A 820 -12.76 -14.58 -46.07
N SER A 821 -11.80 -14.27 -45.21
CA SER A 821 -11.86 -13.13 -44.30
C SER A 821 -10.46 -12.66 -43.87
N VAL A 822 -10.35 -11.37 -43.55
CA VAL A 822 -9.29 -10.84 -42.68
C VAL A 822 -9.92 -10.63 -41.32
N LYS A 823 -9.50 -11.42 -40.33
CA LYS A 823 -10.04 -11.36 -38.96
C LYS A 823 -9.44 -10.22 -38.16
N GLN A 824 -8.15 -9.92 -38.38
CA GLN A 824 -7.43 -8.89 -37.65
C GLN A 824 -6.19 -8.40 -38.41
N VAL A 825 -5.76 -7.17 -38.12
CA VAL A 825 -4.41 -6.67 -38.38
C VAL A 825 -3.72 -6.40 -37.02
N ARG A 826 -2.47 -6.82 -36.85
CA ARG A 826 -1.68 -6.59 -35.61
C ARG A 826 -0.28 -6.08 -35.90
N SER A 827 0.28 -5.31 -34.97
CA SER A 827 1.75 -5.18 -34.86
C SER A 827 2.34 -6.45 -34.23
N TYR A 828 3.48 -6.89 -34.73
CA TYR A 828 4.35 -7.89 -34.11
C TYR A 828 5.79 -7.51 -34.42
N HIS A 829 6.57 -7.13 -33.40
CA HIS A 829 7.80 -6.37 -33.59
C HIS A 829 8.78 -7.07 -34.57
N PRO A 830 9.26 -6.41 -35.65
CA PRO A 830 9.03 -5.03 -36.09
C PRO A 830 7.89 -4.83 -37.11
N TYR A 831 7.20 -5.89 -37.51
CA TYR A 831 6.26 -6.01 -38.63
C TYR A 831 4.78 -5.71 -38.29
N THR A 832 3.94 -5.64 -39.33
CA THR A 832 2.49 -5.74 -39.25
C THR A 832 2.03 -7.03 -39.93
N LEU A 833 1.15 -7.77 -39.26
CA LEU A 833 0.62 -9.06 -39.69
C LEU A 833 -0.89 -8.97 -39.96
N PHE A 834 -1.35 -9.65 -41.01
CA PHE A 834 -2.75 -10.01 -41.19
C PHE A 834 -3.04 -11.37 -40.58
N VAL A 835 -4.22 -11.54 -39.98
CA VAL A 835 -4.80 -12.83 -39.62
C VAL A 835 -5.86 -13.18 -40.67
N PHE A 836 -5.54 -14.11 -41.57
CA PHE A 836 -6.43 -14.58 -42.62
C PHE A 836 -7.23 -15.80 -42.14
N GLY A 837 -8.54 -15.79 -42.37
CA GLY A 837 -9.43 -16.93 -42.11
C GLY A 837 -9.82 -17.66 -43.38
N PHE A 838 -9.78 -19.00 -43.34
CA PHE A 838 -10.10 -19.91 -44.45
C PHE A 838 -11.39 -20.68 -44.18
N ALA A 839 -12.15 -21.01 -45.24
CA ALA A 839 -13.41 -21.75 -45.11
C ALA A 839 -13.23 -23.25 -44.86
N THR A 840 -12.08 -23.79 -45.27
CA THR A 840 -11.65 -25.17 -45.08
C THR A 840 -10.29 -25.19 -44.35
N PRO A 841 -10.00 -26.20 -43.52
CA PRO A 841 -8.69 -26.33 -42.90
C PRO A 841 -7.58 -26.45 -43.95
N ILE A 842 -6.51 -25.68 -43.77
CA ILE A 842 -5.28 -25.73 -44.56
C ILE A 842 -4.23 -26.52 -43.78
N PRO A 843 -3.23 -27.17 -44.42
CA PRO A 843 -2.10 -27.76 -43.72
C PRO A 843 -1.41 -26.71 -42.84
N ASP A 844 -1.14 -27.05 -41.57
CA ASP A 844 -0.37 -26.18 -40.70
C ASP A 844 1.10 -26.16 -41.19
N PRO A 845 1.67 -25.00 -41.54
CA PRO A 845 3.02 -24.95 -42.08
C PRO A 845 4.10 -25.17 -41.00
N PHE A 846 3.79 -24.98 -39.72
CA PHE A 846 4.71 -25.18 -38.59
C PHE A 846 4.61 -26.60 -38.03
N HIS A 847 3.39 -27.12 -37.88
CA HIS A 847 3.14 -28.40 -37.22
C HIS A 847 2.77 -29.51 -38.20
N ALA A 848 3.73 -30.38 -38.52
CA ALA A 848 3.54 -31.49 -39.45
C ALA A 848 2.37 -32.41 -39.05
N GLY A 849 1.41 -32.60 -39.97
CA GLY A 849 0.23 -33.42 -39.75
C GLY A 849 -0.95 -32.72 -39.06
N LEU A 850 -0.79 -31.45 -38.65
CA LEU A 850 -1.91 -30.62 -38.18
C LEU A 850 -2.52 -29.79 -39.32
N THR A 851 -3.68 -29.20 -39.05
CA THR A 851 -4.36 -28.27 -39.95
C THR A 851 -4.88 -27.07 -39.17
N THR A 852 -4.96 -25.92 -39.82
CA THR A 852 -5.46 -24.66 -39.25
C THR A 852 -6.54 -24.04 -40.13
N THR A 853 -7.44 -23.24 -39.57
CA THR A 853 -8.37 -22.38 -40.32
C THR A 853 -7.95 -20.89 -40.31
N GLU A 854 -6.81 -20.59 -39.67
CA GLU A 854 -6.23 -19.25 -39.56
C GLU A 854 -4.75 -19.26 -39.91
N LEU A 855 -4.29 -18.24 -40.63
CA LEU A 855 -2.87 -18.05 -40.92
C LEU A 855 -2.45 -16.59 -40.68
N TRP A 856 -1.30 -16.42 -40.04
CA TRP A 856 -0.69 -15.13 -39.76
C TRP A 856 0.33 -14.82 -40.85
N ILE A 857 0.11 -13.74 -41.62
CA ILE A 857 0.91 -13.41 -42.80
C ILE A 857 1.42 -11.97 -42.69
N LYS A 858 2.71 -11.76 -42.95
CA LYS A 858 3.34 -10.44 -42.89
C LYS A 858 2.87 -9.54 -44.05
N THR A 859 2.57 -8.29 -43.74
CA THR A 859 2.25 -7.25 -44.74
C THR A 859 3.44 -7.02 -45.67
N GLY A 860 3.17 -6.98 -46.98
CA GLY A 860 4.22 -6.96 -48.02
C GLY A 860 4.69 -8.36 -48.45
N ASP A 861 4.58 -9.37 -47.58
CA ASP A 861 5.08 -10.72 -47.84
C ASP A 861 4.05 -11.64 -48.53
N ILE A 862 3.28 -11.07 -49.47
CA ILE A 862 2.28 -11.77 -50.29
C ILE A 862 2.69 -11.63 -51.75
N ASP A 863 3.15 -12.73 -52.37
CA ASP A 863 3.53 -12.74 -53.78
C ASP A 863 2.39 -13.25 -54.67
N VAL A 864 2.12 -12.49 -55.72
CA VAL A 864 1.11 -12.77 -56.76
C VAL A 864 1.72 -13.01 -58.14
N SER A 865 3.05 -13.17 -58.21
CA SER A 865 3.74 -13.64 -59.42
C SER A 865 3.16 -14.98 -59.90
N ALA A 866 3.18 -15.21 -61.22
CA ALA A 866 2.56 -16.39 -61.82
C ALA A 866 3.21 -17.68 -61.31
N PRO A 867 2.43 -18.76 -61.06
CA PRO A 867 2.96 -19.97 -60.44
C PRO A 867 3.98 -20.67 -61.36
N PRO A 868 5.18 -21.08 -60.88
CA PRO A 868 5.74 -20.89 -59.55
C PRO A 868 7.05 -20.08 -59.58
N ALA A 869 7.01 -18.78 -59.25
CA ALA A 869 8.23 -18.12 -58.80
C ALA A 869 8.55 -18.55 -57.35
N PRO A 870 9.73 -19.13 -57.07
CA PRO A 870 10.12 -19.41 -55.69
C PRO A 870 10.44 -18.09 -54.97
N ILE A 871 9.95 -17.93 -53.72
CA ILE A 871 10.38 -16.81 -52.88
C ILE A 871 11.87 -16.97 -52.61
N ALA A 872 12.68 -15.97 -52.99
CA ALA A 872 14.11 -16.00 -52.78
C ALA A 872 14.44 -15.70 -51.31
N VAL A 873 15.31 -16.51 -50.70
CA VAL A 873 15.81 -16.31 -49.34
C VAL A 873 17.24 -15.81 -49.42
N THR A 874 17.53 -14.67 -48.80
CA THR A 874 18.92 -14.21 -48.63
C THR A 874 19.59 -15.08 -47.56
N PRO A 875 20.75 -15.73 -47.80
CA PRO A 875 21.33 -16.68 -46.84
C PRO A 875 21.79 -16.02 -45.53
N GLY A 876 20.95 -16.08 -44.50
CA GLY A 876 21.39 -16.19 -43.10
C GLY A 876 21.79 -17.63 -42.77
N THR A 877 22.32 -17.88 -41.57
CA THR A 877 22.70 -19.23 -41.12
C THR A 877 21.51 -20.18 -41.10
N VAL A 878 21.45 -21.09 -42.08
CA VAL A 878 20.40 -22.11 -42.20
C VAL A 878 20.68 -23.27 -41.24
N ALA A 879 19.67 -23.69 -40.48
CA ALA A 879 19.76 -24.87 -39.63
C ALA A 879 19.71 -26.17 -40.46
N SER A 880 20.21 -27.28 -39.91
CA SER A 880 20.39 -28.55 -40.63
C SER A 880 19.10 -29.27 -41.06
N ASP A 881 17.94 -28.74 -40.66
CA ASP A 881 16.59 -29.20 -41.01
C ASP A 881 15.92 -28.37 -42.14
N GLY A 882 16.57 -27.29 -42.59
CA GLY A 882 16.02 -26.35 -43.57
C GLY A 882 15.20 -25.21 -42.98
N ALA A 883 15.13 -25.07 -41.65
CA ALA A 883 14.64 -23.85 -41.00
C ALA A 883 15.65 -22.70 -41.16
N VAL A 884 15.16 -21.48 -41.32
CA VAL A 884 15.99 -20.27 -41.45
C VAL A 884 15.81 -19.41 -40.22
N THR A 885 16.91 -18.94 -39.63
CA THR A 885 16.89 -18.11 -38.42
C THR A 885 16.12 -16.80 -38.63
N ALA A 886 15.67 -16.18 -37.54
CA ALA A 886 14.75 -15.03 -37.54
C ALA A 886 15.17 -13.80 -38.40
N ASP A 887 16.46 -13.68 -38.73
CA ASP A 887 17.03 -12.60 -39.55
C ASP A 887 16.99 -12.86 -41.07
N ALA A 888 16.32 -13.91 -41.54
CA ALA A 888 16.24 -14.25 -42.96
C ALA A 888 15.29 -13.33 -43.75
N GLU A 889 15.85 -12.41 -44.54
CA GLU A 889 15.07 -11.58 -45.46
C GLU A 889 14.61 -12.38 -46.69
N TYR A 890 13.31 -12.67 -46.73
CA TYR A 890 12.59 -13.14 -47.90
C TYR A 890 12.38 -11.99 -48.90
N THR A 891 12.84 -12.17 -50.14
CA THR A 891 12.66 -11.18 -51.22
C THR A 891 11.46 -11.57 -52.09
N ILE A 892 10.48 -10.66 -52.20
CA ILE A 892 9.32 -10.80 -53.08
C ILE A 892 9.41 -9.78 -54.22
N ALA A 893 9.37 -10.26 -55.46
CA ALA A 893 9.51 -9.44 -56.65
C ALA A 893 8.27 -8.58 -56.96
N THR A 894 7.08 -9.07 -56.62
CA THR A 894 5.78 -8.42 -56.88
C THR A 894 4.87 -8.48 -55.65
N PRO A 895 5.16 -7.69 -54.59
CA PRO A 895 4.36 -7.68 -53.37
C PRO A 895 2.95 -7.12 -53.64
N LEU A 896 1.92 -7.83 -53.21
CA LEU A 896 0.52 -7.41 -53.42
C LEU A 896 0.16 -6.16 -52.61
N VAL A 897 0.78 -5.97 -51.44
CA VAL A 897 0.66 -4.78 -50.60
C VAL A 897 1.92 -3.95 -50.79
N ALA A 898 1.80 -2.81 -51.48
CA ALA A 898 2.97 -2.02 -51.87
C ALA A 898 3.54 -1.22 -50.70
N LYS A 899 4.87 -1.07 -50.64
CA LYS A 899 5.51 -0.12 -49.73
C LYS A 899 5.04 1.30 -50.06
N GLY A 900 4.40 1.96 -49.09
CA GLY A 900 3.77 3.28 -49.26
C GLY A 900 2.41 3.27 -49.97
N GLY A 901 1.89 2.10 -50.35
CA GLY A 901 0.58 1.91 -50.94
C GLY A 901 -0.57 2.23 -49.98
N VAL A 902 -1.80 2.23 -50.50
CA VAL A 902 -3.00 2.57 -49.73
C VAL A 902 -3.26 1.53 -48.65
N ILE A 903 -3.10 0.24 -48.96
CA ILE A 903 -3.28 -0.83 -47.97
C ILE A 903 -2.20 -0.74 -46.88
N ALA A 904 -0.94 -0.48 -47.22
CA ALA A 904 0.12 -0.32 -46.21
C ALA A 904 -0.14 0.85 -45.23
N LYS A 905 -0.68 1.98 -45.74
CA LYS A 905 -1.09 3.14 -44.92
C LYS A 905 -2.33 2.84 -44.07
N ALA A 906 -3.31 2.13 -44.61
CA ALA A 906 -4.48 1.69 -43.86
C ALA A 906 -4.12 0.67 -42.76
N CYS A 907 -3.16 -0.22 -43.02
CA CYS A 907 -2.58 -1.12 -42.02
C CYS A 907 -1.94 -0.32 -40.87
N TRP A 908 -1.07 0.66 -41.17
CA TRP A 908 -0.49 1.55 -40.16
C TRP A 908 -1.55 2.20 -39.26
N ASN A 909 -2.57 2.81 -39.86
CA ASN A 909 -3.67 3.45 -39.14
C ASN A 909 -4.44 2.44 -38.26
N SER A 910 -4.70 1.24 -38.76
CA SER A 910 -5.37 0.19 -37.97
C SER A 910 -4.50 -0.32 -36.80
N VAL A 911 -3.17 -0.35 -36.96
CA VAL A 911 -2.22 -0.71 -35.90
C VAL A 911 -2.15 0.39 -34.84
N LEU A 912 -2.07 1.67 -35.26
CA LEU A 912 -2.08 2.82 -34.36
C LEU A 912 -3.30 2.80 -33.42
N LEU A 913 -4.50 2.59 -33.97
CA LEU A 913 -5.74 2.61 -33.18
C LEU A 913 -5.95 1.32 -32.36
N THR A 914 -5.36 0.19 -32.74
CA THR A 914 -5.44 -1.06 -31.95
C THR A 914 -4.35 -1.17 -30.88
N ASN A 915 -3.25 -0.45 -31.01
CA ASN A 915 -2.18 -0.38 -30.01
C ASN A 915 -2.50 0.61 -28.88
N ASP A 916 -3.40 1.56 -29.13
CA ASP A 916 -3.96 2.51 -28.16
C ASP A 916 -4.82 1.82 -27.08
N LYS A 917 -5.52 0.71 -27.40
CA LYS A 917 -6.37 -0.08 -26.48
C LYS A 917 -7.59 0.65 -25.88
N SER A 918 -7.78 1.96 -26.07
CA SER A 918 -8.94 2.69 -25.54
C SER A 918 -10.21 2.52 -26.40
N LYS A 919 -10.11 1.81 -27.54
CA LYS A 919 -11.16 1.72 -28.56
C LYS A 919 -11.69 3.09 -29.00
N GLY A 920 -10.77 4.05 -29.14
CA GLY A 920 -11.08 5.43 -29.52
C GLY A 920 -11.53 6.34 -28.38
N LEU A 921 -11.74 5.85 -27.14
CA LEU A 921 -12.17 6.70 -26.02
C LEU A 921 -11.18 7.84 -25.68
N HIS A 922 -9.88 7.66 -25.93
CA HIS A 922 -8.90 8.74 -25.77
C HIS A 922 -9.16 9.91 -26.72
N ASN A 923 -9.61 9.66 -27.94
CA ASN A 923 -9.89 10.68 -28.95
C ASN A 923 -10.88 10.16 -30.01
N PRO A 924 -12.20 10.23 -29.74
CA PRO A 924 -13.20 9.61 -30.61
C PRO A 924 -13.20 10.20 -32.02
N ASP A 925 -13.17 11.52 -32.14
CA ASP A 925 -13.23 12.23 -33.43
C ASP A 925 -12.06 11.80 -34.34
N PHE A 926 -10.82 11.85 -33.83
CA PHE A 926 -9.64 11.39 -34.58
C PHE A 926 -9.73 9.91 -34.93
N ALA A 927 -10.13 9.04 -34.00
CA ALA A 927 -10.22 7.60 -34.25
C ALA A 927 -11.23 7.27 -35.35
N PHE A 928 -12.42 7.88 -35.33
CA PHE A 928 -13.44 7.67 -36.36
C PHE A 928 -13.07 8.31 -37.70
N ASP A 929 -12.49 9.51 -37.72
CA ASP A 929 -11.97 10.14 -38.95
C ASP A 929 -10.90 9.27 -39.61
N VAL A 930 -9.94 8.76 -38.83
CA VAL A 930 -8.86 7.87 -39.32
C VAL A 930 -9.44 6.58 -39.91
N LEU A 931 -10.40 5.93 -39.24
CA LEU A 931 -11.04 4.71 -39.75
C LEU A 931 -11.85 4.98 -41.03
N ALA A 932 -12.64 6.06 -41.04
CA ALA A 932 -13.47 6.44 -42.18
C ALA A 932 -12.62 6.82 -43.41
N ALA A 933 -11.60 7.67 -43.24
CA ALA A 933 -10.69 8.08 -44.30
C ALA A 933 -9.90 6.89 -44.86
N SER A 934 -9.34 6.03 -43.98
CA SER A 934 -8.63 4.82 -44.40
C SER A 934 -9.53 3.90 -45.21
N ARG A 935 -10.77 3.67 -44.76
CA ARG A 935 -11.74 2.81 -45.44
C ARG A 935 -12.15 3.40 -46.79
N ALA A 936 -12.36 4.72 -46.89
CA ALA A 936 -12.69 5.37 -48.15
C ALA A 936 -11.58 5.18 -49.20
N GLN A 937 -10.30 5.35 -48.81
CA GLN A 937 -9.16 5.14 -49.68
C GLN A 937 -9.04 3.67 -50.13
N VAL A 938 -9.18 2.72 -49.20
CA VAL A 938 -9.15 1.28 -49.51
C VAL A 938 -10.29 0.88 -50.45
N VAL A 939 -11.51 1.37 -50.24
CA VAL A 939 -12.66 1.06 -51.11
C VAL A 939 -12.46 1.60 -52.53
N ALA A 940 -11.86 2.80 -52.66
CA ALA A 940 -11.59 3.47 -53.94
C ALA A 940 -10.49 2.79 -54.80
N LEU A 941 -9.73 1.83 -54.25
CA LEU A 941 -8.78 1.04 -55.02
C LEU A 941 -9.46 0.26 -56.17
N PRO A 942 -8.76 -0.03 -57.28
CA PRO A 942 -9.27 -0.92 -58.32
C PRO A 942 -9.57 -2.33 -57.78
N ALA A 943 -10.32 -3.13 -58.56
CA ALA A 943 -10.62 -4.53 -58.21
C ALA A 943 -9.41 -5.47 -58.45
N THR A 944 -8.54 -5.11 -59.39
CA THR A 944 -7.26 -5.78 -59.66
C THR A 944 -6.11 -4.91 -59.17
N ALA A 945 -5.08 -5.52 -58.57
CA ALA A 945 -3.89 -4.78 -58.16
C ALA A 945 -3.18 -4.14 -59.36
N PRO A 946 -2.70 -2.89 -59.26
CA PRO A 946 -1.88 -2.28 -60.31
C PRO A 946 -0.48 -2.88 -60.31
N ALA A 947 0.30 -2.62 -61.37
CA ALA A 947 1.68 -3.04 -61.48
C ALA A 947 2.52 -2.40 -60.36
N GLY A 948 2.84 -3.18 -59.32
CA GLY A 948 3.54 -2.72 -58.11
C GLY A 948 2.78 -2.93 -56.78
N GLY A 949 1.53 -3.38 -56.81
CA GLY A 949 0.71 -3.63 -55.61
C GLY A 949 -0.22 -2.48 -55.21
N PHE A 950 -1.07 -2.71 -54.19
CA PHE A 950 -2.06 -1.75 -53.67
C PHE A 950 -1.49 -0.77 -52.63
#